data_AF-A0A0P9PJA1-F1
#
_entry.id   AF-A0A0P9PJA1-F1
#
_cell.length_a   1.000
_cell.length_b   1.000
_cell.length_c   1.000
_cell.angle_alpha   90.00
_cell.angle_beta   90.00
_cell.angle_gamma   90.00
#
_symmetry.space_group_name_H-M   'P 1'
#
loop_
_entity.id
_entity.type
_entity.pdbx_description
1 polymer ?
#
loop_
_entity_poly.entity_id
_entity_poly.type
_entity_poly.pdbx_seq_one_letter_code
_entity_poly.pdbx_strand_id
1 'polypeptide(L)'
;MPKRFRQLLILATGLCMGWGVQSGIHAAEQYTLLGRSSPAHMDVKLDGSQWQWVRGQRELILGTSNPDYPPFDITISGNDYEGITADYAGIISDALDLPIRVQRFENREAAIKALVAGQVDLLGTANGFEAVDRNIRLSQPYSVDQPVLVTRVGETRPLDDGLKGMRLSMVYHYLPPAEVEATYPGATLKTYPSFQNAINAVAFNQADVFLGDTISTQYIINKGYLNNVQMSNFGKHEPNGFSFAVSNGNTQLLGVINQTLKAIPVDERINISRRWSTGSDLMLTDQKLQLTQREERWIAQHPTVRVVVNEAYAPLTFFDAKGNFRGITADLLELVRLRTGLRFDVKRSPSLTDMLSQVGEGRADMIGALVSSDEREDRLSFTRPYIDNSFVLVTRKDQGSPSYLEQMDGKRLAITQGSPMLDWLRRKYPRVVPLEIDNPFQALDMLSLGRTEGAVISLLSADYFLSSGIFEERLQMTATIGEDPALISMATSRNAIELSSILDKALSSIAPQDLAAINNRWRVYTPSSANWHDYERLIYQILIGAGLLLLGLLAWNAWMRRQIRQREAAERALGDQFEFMRALVEGTPHPIYVRDREGTLRMCNDSYLRVFSAQREDIIGKSATEGVLGNAFEAREYAADYQRVMASNTALILDRPLHIGDRQLTIYHWILPFRDSLGEVQGIIGGWIDISERRQLIEDLQAAKEQADAASRAKSTFLATMSHEIRTPMNAVIGMLELALKRADHGELDRSAIEVAYSSANDLLDLIGDILDIARIESGRLSLNPERANLRQLVESVLRVFDGLARQKDLDLVLELDSRINADVLIDPLRFKQILSNLVSNAIKFTPMGRIRIGLQAAESPDPQMLHLHITVQDSGIGISSEDQQRLFEPFAQADNSGQMARTGAGLGLVICRSLCMMMGGDLSLDSTPGHGTRISMNLVLTTLEPLTGQPVAAPPAAVAHRTLRILIVDDHPANRLLLCQQLGFLGHHCEMAENGAQGLERWKTDTFDLVVADWNAPMNPKYPI
;
A
#
# COMPACT_ATOMS: atom_id res chain seq x y z
N MET A 1 -76.39 16.47 -21.78
CA MET A 1 -76.15 17.53 -20.76
C MET A 1 -75.21 18.58 -21.33
N PRO A 2 -75.40 19.88 -21.01
CA PRO A 2 -75.24 20.95 -21.99
C PRO A 2 -73.87 21.64 -21.93
N LYS A 3 -73.50 22.26 -23.06
CA LYS A 3 -72.26 23.03 -23.34
C LYS A 3 -71.81 24.02 -22.26
N ARG A 4 -72.67 24.38 -21.30
CA ARG A 4 -72.34 25.22 -20.14
C ARG A 4 -71.36 24.55 -19.15
N PHE A 5 -71.35 23.21 -19.06
CA PHE A 5 -70.43 22.51 -18.14
C PHE A 5 -68.97 22.52 -18.63
N ARG A 6 -68.77 22.51 -19.96
CA ARG A 6 -67.43 22.61 -20.57
C ARG A 6 -66.86 24.03 -20.48
N GLN A 7 -67.70 25.06 -20.54
CA GLN A 7 -67.28 26.45 -20.36
C GLN A 7 -66.95 26.78 -18.89
N LEU A 8 -67.66 26.19 -17.93
CA LEU A 8 -67.32 26.29 -16.50
C LEU A 8 -66.00 25.58 -16.16
N LEU A 9 -65.71 24.44 -16.81
CA LEU A 9 -64.42 23.75 -16.61
C LEU A 9 -63.23 24.54 -17.20
N ILE A 10 -63.45 25.26 -18.31
CA ILE A 10 -62.42 26.10 -18.97
C ILE A 10 -62.22 27.42 -18.20
N LEU A 11 -63.27 28.00 -17.60
CA LEU A 11 -63.12 29.16 -16.72
C LEU A 11 -62.47 28.82 -15.37
N ALA A 12 -62.75 27.63 -14.82
CA ALA A 12 -62.10 27.16 -13.60
C ALA A 12 -60.62 26.81 -13.81
N THR A 13 -60.26 26.25 -14.97
CA THR A 13 -58.84 26.01 -15.32
C THR A 13 -58.11 27.30 -15.72
N GLY A 14 -58.81 28.31 -16.26
CA GLY A 14 -58.25 29.64 -16.53
C GLY A 14 -58.01 30.49 -15.27
N LEU A 15 -58.87 30.40 -14.24
CA LEU A 15 -58.67 31.12 -12.98
C LEU A 15 -57.59 30.51 -12.08
N CYS A 16 -57.28 29.21 -12.22
CA CYS A 16 -56.16 28.58 -11.50
C CYS A 16 -54.78 28.82 -12.15
N MET A 17 -54.72 29.35 -13.38
CA MET A 17 -53.47 29.74 -14.04
C MET A 17 -53.17 31.25 -13.95
N GLY A 18 -53.97 32.00 -13.20
CA GLY A 18 -53.86 33.46 -13.05
C GLY A 18 -53.24 33.96 -11.74
N TRP A 19 -52.73 33.08 -10.89
CA TRP A 19 -51.81 33.49 -9.82
C TRP A 19 -50.40 33.41 -10.38
N GLY A 20 -49.88 34.59 -10.72
CA GLY A 20 -48.50 34.76 -11.12
C GLY A 20 -47.60 34.04 -10.14
N VAL A 21 -46.93 33.00 -10.64
CA VAL A 21 -45.65 32.59 -10.09
C VAL A 21 -44.74 33.80 -10.34
N GLN A 22 -44.66 34.69 -9.35
CA GLN A 22 -43.39 35.32 -9.06
C GLN A 22 -42.43 34.15 -8.93
N SER A 23 -41.60 33.95 -9.94
CA SER A 23 -40.46 33.05 -9.88
C SER A 23 -39.55 33.60 -8.78
N GLY A 24 -39.82 33.18 -7.54
CA GLY A 24 -38.87 33.27 -6.47
C GLY A 24 -37.63 32.54 -6.98
N ILE A 25 -36.54 33.28 -7.13
CA ILE A 25 -35.21 32.72 -7.30
C ILE A 25 -35.08 31.64 -6.23
N HIS A 26 -34.88 30.40 -6.66
CA HIS A 26 -34.74 29.25 -5.77
C HIS A 26 -33.78 29.60 -4.63
N ALA A 27 -34.17 29.29 -3.39
CA ALA A 27 -33.47 29.68 -2.18
C ALA A 27 -31.98 29.29 -2.28
N ALA A 28 -31.12 30.30 -2.42
CA ALA A 28 -29.69 30.10 -2.49
C ALA A 28 -29.14 29.55 -1.16
N GLU A 29 -28.28 28.54 -1.27
CA GLU A 29 -27.64 27.88 -0.13
C GLU A 29 -26.72 28.85 0.61
N GLN A 30 -26.73 28.78 1.95
CA GLN A 30 -25.98 29.69 2.80
C GLN A 30 -24.73 29.01 3.33
N TYR A 31 -23.62 29.73 3.30
CA TYR A 31 -22.32 29.25 3.77
C TYR A 31 -21.71 30.22 4.78
N THR A 32 -20.93 29.66 5.71
CA THR A 32 -20.13 30.44 6.65
C THR A 32 -18.81 30.81 5.98
N LEU A 33 -18.45 32.09 6.03
CA LEU A 33 -17.16 32.54 5.52
C LEU A 33 -16.02 32.03 6.41
N LEU A 34 -15.10 31.27 5.84
CA LEU A 34 -13.89 30.80 6.53
C LEU A 34 -12.63 31.46 5.91
N GLY A 35 -12.34 32.68 6.35
CA GLY A 35 -11.07 33.35 6.07
C GLY A 35 -10.00 32.90 7.05
N ARG A 36 -8.86 32.40 6.55
CA ARG A 36 -7.70 31.94 7.34
C ARG A 36 -6.64 33.04 7.54
N SER A 37 -6.93 34.25 7.07
CA SER A 37 -6.00 35.38 7.04
C SER A 37 -6.55 36.51 7.89
N SER A 38 -5.79 36.93 8.90
CA SER A 38 -6.15 38.06 9.75
C SER A 38 -4.89 38.90 10.01
N PRO A 39 -4.65 39.97 9.23
CA PRO A 39 -3.45 40.79 9.37
C PRO A 39 -3.45 41.51 10.71
N ALA A 40 -2.37 41.33 11.50
CA ALA A 40 -2.25 41.84 12.87
C ALA A 40 -2.35 43.38 13.00
N HIS A 41 -2.09 44.13 11.92
CA HIS A 41 -2.27 45.59 11.88
C HIS A 41 -2.54 46.05 10.45
N MET A 42 -3.69 46.70 10.23
CA MET A 42 -4.04 47.30 8.94
C MET A 42 -4.65 48.69 9.16
N ASP A 43 -4.04 49.73 8.59
CA ASP A 43 -4.54 51.10 8.65
C ASP A 43 -5.34 51.41 7.38
N VAL A 44 -6.66 51.19 7.43
CA VAL A 44 -7.56 51.48 6.31
C VAL A 44 -7.99 52.95 6.35
N LYS A 45 -7.51 53.72 5.37
CA LYS A 45 -7.85 55.15 5.24
C LYS A 45 -9.14 55.33 4.45
N LEU A 46 -10.27 55.31 5.16
CA LEU A 46 -11.59 55.66 4.61
C LEU A 46 -11.92 57.14 4.84
N ASP A 47 -12.62 57.75 3.88
CA ASP A 47 -13.16 59.10 4.05
C ASP A 47 -14.40 59.13 4.96
N GLY A 48 -14.86 60.33 5.34
CA GLY A 48 -16.00 60.49 6.24
C GLY A 48 -17.31 59.92 5.70
N SER A 49 -17.52 59.96 4.39
CA SER A 49 -18.73 59.41 3.75
C SER A 49 -18.71 57.88 3.72
N GLN A 50 -17.53 57.30 3.51
CA GLN A 50 -17.29 55.86 3.54
C GLN A 50 -17.47 55.29 4.95
N TRP A 51 -16.93 55.94 5.99
CA TRP A 51 -17.14 55.52 7.38
C TRP A 51 -18.61 55.59 7.78
N GLN A 52 -19.34 56.63 7.35
CA GLN A 52 -20.77 56.74 7.60
C GLN A 52 -21.56 55.64 6.88
N TRP A 53 -21.14 55.27 5.66
CA TRP A 53 -21.73 54.17 4.92
C TRP A 53 -21.50 52.82 5.62
N VAL A 54 -20.26 52.49 6.03
CA VAL A 54 -19.92 51.24 6.72
C VAL A 54 -20.72 51.10 8.01
N ARG A 55 -20.79 52.15 8.84
CA ARG A 55 -21.58 52.15 10.09
C ARG A 55 -23.09 52.03 9.88
N GLY A 56 -23.56 52.34 8.67
CA GLY A 56 -24.96 52.17 8.28
C GLY A 56 -25.31 50.74 7.86
N GLN A 57 -24.32 49.90 7.57
CA GLN A 57 -24.51 48.50 7.21
C GLN A 57 -24.49 47.60 8.44
N ARG A 58 -25.22 46.48 8.36
CA ARG A 58 -25.25 45.46 9.42
C ARG A 58 -24.42 44.24 9.06
N GLU A 59 -24.47 43.84 7.80
CA GLU A 59 -23.71 42.74 7.21
C GLU A 59 -23.49 43.05 5.72
N LEU A 60 -22.54 42.36 5.09
CA LEU A 60 -22.43 42.27 3.64
C LEU A 60 -22.79 40.87 3.18
N ILE A 61 -23.41 40.76 2.02
CA ILE A 61 -23.74 39.49 1.39
C ILE A 61 -22.83 39.25 0.18
N LEU A 62 -21.94 38.27 0.31
CA LEU A 62 -21.06 37.80 -0.76
C LEU A 62 -21.75 36.70 -1.58
N GLY A 63 -21.96 36.94 -2.87
CA GLY A 63 -22.48 35.94 -3.80
C GLY A 63 -21.38 35.08 -4.42
N THR A 64 -21.61 33.77 -4.48
CA THR A 64 -20.80 32.77 -5.21
C THR A 64 -21.68 31.85 -6.06
N SER A 65 -21.11 30.94 -6.86
CA SER A 65 -21.87 30.09 -7.79
C SER A 65 -21.38 28.65 -7.84
N ASN A 66 -22.29 27.72 -8.14
CA ASN A 66 -21.96 26.35 -8.52
C ASN A 66 -21.62 26.26 -10.04
N PRO A 67 -20.67 25.42 -10.48
CA PRO A 67 -19.65 24.73 -9.70
C PRO A 67 -18.55 25.65 -9.17
N ASP A 68 -17.88 25.18 -8.13
CA ASP A 68 -16.75 25.86 -7.50
C ASP A 68 -15.62 26.19 -8.49
N TYR A 69 -14.91 27.27 -8.20
CA TYR A 69 -13.74 27.75 -8.93
C TYR A 69 -12.50 27.63 -8.04
N PRO A 70 -11.98 26.42 -7.77
CA PRO A 70 -10.84 26.26 -6.87
C PRO A 70 -9.54 26.82 -7.50
N PRO A 71 -8.62 27.41 -6.70
CA PRO A 71 -8.68 27.57 -5.25
C PRO A 71 -9.35 28.87 -4.77
N PHE A 72 -10.05 29.60 -5.64
CA PHE A 72 -10.72 30.86 -5.26
C PHE A 72 -12.00 30.63 -4.47
N ASP A 73 -12.88 29.77 -4.99
CA ASP A 73 -14.13 29.35 -4.37
C ASP A 73 -14.07 27.85 -4.09
N ILE A 74 -14.23 27.44 -2.82
CA ILE A 74 -14.29 26.05 -2.40
C ILE A 74 -15.39 25.90 -1.35
N THR A 75 -16.27 24.92 -1.57
CA THR A 75 -17.41 24.60 -0.68
C THR A 75 -17.46 23.11 -0.30
N ILE A 76 -16.36 22.39 -0.50
CA ILE A 76 -16.29 20.92 -0.32
C ILE A 76 -16.39 20.53 1.17
N SER A 77 -16.01 21.42 2.09
CA SER A 77 -15.92 21.18 3.54
C SER A 77 -17.29 21.21 4.26
N GLY A 78 -18.40 21.10 3.54
CA GLY A 78 -19.75 21.13 4.10
C GLY A 78 -20.37 22.53 4.04
N ASN A 79 -20.53 23.19 5.20
CA ASN A 79 -21.17 24.52 5.30
C ASN A 79 -20.17 25.70 5.23
N ASP A 80 -18.88 25.43 5.08
CA ASP A 80 -17.85 26.47 5.03
C ASP A 80 -17.52 26.85 3.59
N TYR A 81 -17.40 28.15 3.35
CA TYR A 81 -16.87 28.73 2.13
C TYR A 81 -15.44 29.18 2.38
N GLU A 82 -14.51 28.52 1.69
CA GLU A 82 -13.07 28.70 1.82
C GLU A 82 -12.43 28.95 0.45
N GLY A 83 -11.16 29.38 0.44
CA GLY A 83 -10.41 29.69 -0.78
C GLY A 83 -9.74 31.06 -0.72
N ILE A 84 -9.09 31.44 -1.81
CA ILE A 84 -8.41 32.75 -1.93
C ILE A 84 -9.44 33.88 -1.77
N THR A 85 -10.60 33.77 -2.42
CA THR A 85 -11.65 34.80 -2.33
C THR A 85 -12.20 34.90 -0.91
N ALA A 86 -12.34 33.76 -0.21
CA ALA A 86 -12.75 33.73 1.19
C ALA A 86 -11.73 34.41 2.12
N ASP A 87 -10.42 34.21 1.88
CA ASP A 87 -9.37 34.89 2.64
C ASP A 87 -9.43 36.41 2.49
N TYR A 88 -9.55 36.92 1.27
CA TYR A 88 -9.68 38.36 1.05
C TYR A 88 -10.99 38.93 1.60
N ALA A 89 -12.10 38.19 1.49
CA ALA A 89 -13.36 38.56 2.11
C ALA A 89 -13.25 38.60 3.64
N GLY A 90 -12.53 37.64 4.25
CA GLY A 90 -12.25 37.63 5.69
C GLY A 90 -11.47 38.86 6.14
N ILE A 91 -10.42 39.24 5.41
CA ILE A 91 -9.66 40.48 5.68
C ILE A 91 -10.56 41.71 5.56
N ILE A 92 -11.47 41.75 4.58
CA ILE A 92 -12.42 42.87 4.43
C ILE A 92 -13.40 42.91 5.61
N SER A 93 -13.91 41.76 6.05
CA SER A 93 -14.79 41.62 7.21
C SER A 93 -14.11 42.15 8.48
N ASP A 94 -12.90 41.67 8.77
CA ASP A 94 -12.12 42.02 9.96
C ASP A 94 -11.73 43.50 9.98
N ALA A 95 -11.25 44.02 8.85
CA ALA A 95 -10.77 45.40 8.77
C ALA A 95 -11.88 46.46 8.88
N LEU A 96 -13.11 46.10 8.49
CA LEU A 96 -14.27 46.99 8.52
C LEU A 96 -15.16 46.77 9.74
N ASP A 97 -14.87 45.74 10.55
CA ASP A 97 -15.76 45.25 11.63
C ASP A 97 -17.19 45.03 11.12
N LEU A 98 -17.31 44.44 9.92
CA LEU A 98 -18.56 44.25 9.21
C LEU A 98 -18.70 42.79 8.75
N PRO A 99 -19.55 41.98 9.40
CA PRO A 99 -19.70 40.56 9.08
C PRO A 99 -20.09 40.32 7.62
N ILE A 100 -19.49 39.31 7.00
CA ILE A 100 -19.83 38.87 5.64
C ILE A 100 -20.50 37.49 5.67
N ARG A 101 -21.69 37.42 5.06
CA ARG A 101 -22.44 36.17 4.86
C ARG A 101 -22.34 35.73 3.41
N VAL A 102 -22.18 34.42 3.17
CA VAL A 102 -22.00 33.88 1.82
C VAL A 102 -23.27 33.22 1.32
N GLN A 103 -23.66 33.55 0.08
CA GLN A 103 -24.85 33.03 -0.58
C GLN A 103 -24.49 32.43 -1.95
N ARG A 104 -24.81 31.14 -2.14
CA ARG A 104 -24.44 30.39 -3.34
C ARG A 104 -25.61 30.24 -4.31
N PHE A 105 -25.37 30.58 -5.57
CA PHE A 105 -26.35 30.47 -6.66
C PHE A 105 -26.07 29.27 -7.58
N GLU A 106 -27.07 28.85 -8.34
CA GLU A 106 -27.00 27.68 -9.23
C GLU A 106 -25.90 27.79 -10.31
N ASN A 107 -25.68 29.00 -10.82
CA ASN A 107 -24.67 29.30 -11.83
C ASN A 107 -24.23 30.77 -11.74
N ARG A 108 -23.17 31.13 -12.48
CA ARG A 108 -22.58 32.46 -12.41
C ARG A 108 -23.51 33.57 -12.90
N GLU A 109 -24.32 33.29 -13.93
CA GLU A 109 -25.30 34.26 -14.44
C GLU A 109 -26.39 34.58 -13.41
N ALA A 110 -26.84 33.59 -12.63
CA ALA A 110 -27.79 33.80 -11.55
C ALA A 110 -27.20 34.70 -10.44
N ALA A 111 -25.93 34.50 -10.08
CA ALA A 111 -25.23 35.36 -9.12
C ALA A 111 -25.10 36.80 -9.64
N ILE A 112 -24.77 36.99 -10.92
CA ILE A 112 -24.75 38.30 -11.58
C ILE A 112 -26.12 38.99 -11.52
N LYS A 113 -27.20 38.28 -11.85
CA LYS A 113 -28.57 38.81 -11.76
C LYS A 113 -28.92 39.21 -10.33
N ALA A 114 -28.52 38.41 -9.34
CA ALA A 114 -28.73 38.71 -7.92
C ALA A 114 -27.97 39.98 -7.49
N LEU A 115 -26.74 40.18 -7.96
CA LEU A 115 -25.95 41.39 -7.70
C LEU A 115 -26.63 42.64 -8.28
N VAL A 116 -27.06 42.57 -9.54
CA VAL A 116 -27.73 43.70 -10.21
C VAL A 116 -29.09 44.01 -9.56
N ALA A 117 -29.79 42.97 -9.08
CA ALA A 117 -31.05 43.12 -8.33
C ALA A 117 -30.87 43.60 -6.88
N GLY A 118 -29.64 43.69 -6.38
CA GLY A 118 -29.33 44.08 -4.99
C GLY A 118 -29.68 43.00 -3.95
N GLN A 119 -29.73 41.73 -4.35
CA GLN A 119 -29.91 40.59 -3.43
C GLN A 119 -28.62 40.17 -2.75
N VAL A 120 -27.48 40.44 -3.41
CA VAL A 120 -26.14 40.34 -2.85
C VAL A 120 -25.41 41.67 -3.06
N ASP A 121 -24.49 42.00 -2.17
CA ASP A 121 -23.77 43.28 -2.19
C ASP A 121 -22.54 43.23 -3.10
N LEU A 122 -21.87 42.07 -3.14
CA LEU A 122 -20.67 41.83 -3.91
C LEU A 122 -20.59 40.39 -4.41
N LEU A 123 -19.88 40.18 -5.53
CA LEU A 123 -19.48 38.85 -6.01
C LEU A 123 -17.98 38.65 -5.88
N GLY A 124 -17.60 37.46 -5.45
CA GLY A 124 -16.22 36.98 -5.42
C GLY A 124 -15.76 36.45 -6.77
N THR A 125 -14.45 36.19 -6.91
CA THR A 125 -13.85 35.53 -8.09
C THR A 125 -14.27 36.15 -9.43
N ALA A 126 -14.47 37.48 -9.47
CA ALA A 126 -14.85 38.18 -10.68
C ALA A 126 -13.62 38.52 -11.53
N ASN A 127 -13.71 38.36 -12.84
CA ASN A 127 -12.60 38.47 -13.77
C ASN A 127 -13.06 39.19 -15.06
N GLY A 128 -12.36 38.95 -16.18
CA GLY A 128 -12.71 39.53 -17.48
C GLY A 128 -14.13 39.21 -17.96
N PHE A 129 -14.76 38.13 -17.47
CA PHE A 129 -16.13 37.75 -17.81
C PHE A 129 -17.17 38.78 -17.31
N GLU A 130 -17.09 39.21 -16.05
CA GLU A 130 -18.01 40.22 -15.49
C GLU A 130 -17.68 41.64 -15.94
N ALA A 131 -16.42 41.91 -16.29
CA ALA A 131 -15.94 43.24 -16.68
C ALA A 131 -16.71 43.83 -17.89
N VAL A 132 -17.34 42.98 -18.71
CA VAL A 132 -18.09 43.39 -19.91
C VAL A 132 -19.50 43.91 -19.56
N ASP A 133 -20.07 43.55 -18.40
CA ASP A 133 -21.40 44.02 -18.01
C ASP A 133 -21.35 45.47 -17.50
N ARG A 134 -22.07 46.36 -18.19
CA ARG A 134 -22.13 47.80 -17.87
C ARG A 134 -22.79 48.11 -16.52
N ASN A 135 -23.52 47.17 -15.95
CA ASN A 135 -24.18 47.31 -14.66
C ASN A 135 -23.30 46.86 -13.50
N ILE A 136 -22.08 46.40 -13.77
CA ILE A 136 -21.12 45.91 -12.78
C ILE A 136 -19.86 46.76 -12.81
N ARG A 137 -19.23 46.93 -11.65
CA ARG A 137 -17.86 47.45 -11.53
C ARG A 137 -17.01 46.49 -10.75
N LEU A 138 -15.77 46.31 -11.20
CA LEU A 138 -14.78 45.51 -10.51
C LEU A 138 -13.93 46.38 -9.57
N SER A 139 -13.58 45.83 -8.41
CA SER A 139 -12.54 46.36 -7.53
C SER A 139 -11.17 46.30 -8.22
N GLN A 140 -10.16 46.84 -7.55
CA GLN A 140 -8.78 46.47 -7.83
C GLN A 140 -8.63 44.95 -7.67
N PRO A 141 -7.81 44.28 -8.51
CA PRO A 141 -7.61 42.85 -8.40
C PRO A 141 -6.90 42.53 -7.09
N TYR A 142 -7.47 41.61 -6.32
CA TYR A 142 -6.80 41.07 -5.14
C TYR A 142 -5.83 39.94 -5.50
N SER A 143 -6.05 39.29 -6.65
CA SER A 143 -5.14 38.29 -7.21
C SER A 143 -4.90 38.59 -8.69
N VAL A 144 -3.65 38.56 -9.13
CA VAL A 144 -3.30 38.77 -10.54
C VAL A 144 -3.52 37.46 -11.28
N ASP A 145 -4.26 37.52 -12.38
CA ASP A 145 -4.42 36.40 -13.29
C ASP A 145 -3.42 36.54 -14.44
N GLN A 146 -2.67 35.47 -14.71
CA GLN A 146 -1.95 35.33 -15.96
C GLN A 146 -2.53 34.13 -16.72
N PRO A 147 -3.21 34.34 -17.86
CA PRO A 147 -3.77 33.26 -18.66
C PRO A 147 -2.67 32.31 -19.14
N VAL A 148 -2.92 31.00 -19.10
CA VAL A 148 -2.01 29.94 -19.54
C VAL A 148 -2.68 28.97 -20.50
N LEU A 149 -1.89 28.45 -21.43
CA LEU A 149 -2.25 27.37 -22.33
C LEU A 149 -1.66 26.05 -21.80
N VAL A 150 -2.52 25.08 -21.55
CA VAL A 150 -2.15 23.74 -21.08
C VAL A 150 -2.37 22.73 -22.19
N THR A 151 -1.41 21.84 -22.39
CA THR A 151 -1.49 20.75 -23.37
C THR A 151 -1.18 19.42 -22.72
N ARG A 152 -1.32 18.31 -23.47
CA ARG A 152 -0.80 17.01 -23.02
C ARG A 152 0.73 17.01 -23.10
N VAL A 153 1.36 16.25 -22.22
CA VAL A 153 2.81 16.01 -22.28
C VAL A 153 3.18 15.41 -23.64
N GLY A 154 4.11 16.05 -24.35
CA GLY A 154 4.55 15.64 -25.68
C GLY A 154 3.80 16.27 -26.86
N GLU A 155 2.90 17.23 -26.63
CA GLU A 155 2.32 18.05 -27.71
C GLU A 155 3.41 18.93 -28.36
N THR A 156 3.51 18.89 -29.68
CA THR A 156 4.57 19.58 -30.45
C THR A 156 4.04 20.63 -31.41
N ARG A 157 2.71 20.71 -31.58
CA ARG A 157 2.08 21.71 -32.46
C ARG A 157 2.31 23.14 -31.90
N PRO A 158 2.57 24.13 -32.78
CA PRO A 158 2.81 25.51 -32.37
C PRO A 158 1.58 26.14 -31.70
N LEU A 159 1.80 26.81 -30.57
CA LEU A 159 0.74 27.48 -29.78
C LEU A 159 0.62 28.99 -30.08
N ASP A 160 1.50 29.53 -30.91
CA ASP A 160 1.59 30.95 -31.26
C ASP A 160 0.79 31.33 -32.52
N ASP A 161 0.55 30.39 -33.44
CA ASP A 161 -0.17 30.60 -34.71
C ASP A 161 -1.71 30.49 -34.58
N GLY A 162 -2.28 31.17 -33.57
CA GLY A 162 -3.73 31.27 -33.38
C GLY A 162 -4.45 29.93 -33.14
N LEU A 163 -3.72 28.89 -32.74
CA LEU A 163 -4.21 27.53 -32.44
C LEU A 163 -4.98 26.88 -33.60
N LYS A 164 -4.53 27.11 -34.83
CA LYS A 164 -5.20 26.67 -36.06
C LYS A 164 -5.53 25.17 -36.06
N GLY A 165 -6.83 24.85 -36.15
CA GLY A 165 -7.35 23.48 -36.20
C GLY A 165 -7.31 22.74 -34.86
N MET A 166 -6.98 23.41 -33.76
CA MET A 166 -6.97 22.81 -32.42
C MET A 166 -8.30 23.04 -31.70
N ARG A 167 -8.70 22.07 -30.88
CA ARG A 167 -9.86 22.20 -29.98
C ARG A 167 -9.40 22.89 -28.70
N LEU A 168 -9.93 24.07 -28.43
CA LEU A 168 -9.60 24.87 -27.25
C LEU A 168 -10.69 24.71 -26.19
N SER A 169 -10.35 24.14 -25.02
CA SER A 169 -11.26 24.10 -23.88
C SER A 169 -11.03 25.29 -22.94
N MET A 170 -12.12 25.78 -22.33
CA MET A 170 -12.08 26.87 -21.35
C MET A 170 -13.27 26.74 -20.39
N VAL A 171 -13.17 27.29 -19.18
CA VAL A 171 -14.33 27.46 -18.29
C VAL A 171 -15.26 28.54 -18.85
N TYR A 172 -16.57 28.33 -18.81
CA TYR A 172 -17.52 29.25 -19.46
C TYR A 172 -17.51 30.69 -18.93
N HIS A 173 -17.11 30.88 -17.66
CA HIS A 173 -17.09 32.17 -16.96
C HIS A 173 -15.65 32.62 -16.62
N TYR A 174 -14.68 32.27 -17.48
CA TYR A 174 -13.30 32.74 -17.33
C TYR A 174 -13.01 34.00 -18.18
N LEU A 175 -13.16 33.89 -19.50
CA LEU A 175 -13.01 35.03 -20.42
C LEU A 175 -14.21 35.11 -21.36
N PRO A 176 -14.56 36.32 -21.87
CA PRO A 176 -15.62 36.46 -22.85
C PRO A 176 -15.32 35.65 -24.13
N PRO A 177 -16.23 34.76 -24.57
CA PRO A 177 -15.99 33.91 -25.74
C PRO A 177 -15.59 34.69 -27.00
N ALA A 178 -16.22 35.86 -27.23
CA ALA A 178 -15.90 36.72 -28.38
C ALA A 178 -14.46 37.25 -28.37
N GLU A 179 -13.88 37.50 -27.20
CA GLU A 179 -12.48 37.95 -27.07
C GLU A 179 -11.51 36.81 -27.35
N VAL A 180 -11.84 35.61 -26.87
CA VAL A 180 -11.05 34.39 -27.10
C VAL A 180 -11.06 34.00 -28.57
N GLU A 181 -12.22 34.06 -29.22
CA GLU A 181 -12.36 33.81 -30.66
C GLU A 181 -11.62 34.85 -31.52
N ALA A 182 -11.59 36.12 -31.10
CA ALA A 182 -10.80 37.15 -31.78
C ALA A 182 -9.29 36.92 -31.65
N THR A 183 -8.85 36.40 -30.50
CA THR A 183 -7.43 36.13 -30.18
C THR A 183 -6.93 34.83 -30.81
N TYR A 184 -7.78 33.81 -30.88
CA TYR A 184 -7.49 32.49 -31.45
C TYR A 184 -8.50 32.11 -32.55
N PRO A 185 -8.53 32.83 -33.68
CA PRO A 185 -9.53 32.65 -34.73
C PRO A 185 -9.42 31.29 -35.45
N GLY A 186 -8.31 30.58 -35.30
CA GLY A 186 -8.10 29.25 -35.85
C GLY A 186 -8.55 28.10 -34.94
N ALA A 187 -8.88 28.38 -33.68
CA ALA A 187 -9.29 27.37 -32.70
C ALA A 187 -10.78 27.08 -32.77
N THR A 188 -11.17 25.86 -32.39
CA THR A 188 -12.57 25.55 -32.07
C THR A 188 -12.75 25.66 -30.56
N LEU A 189 -13.32 26.78 -30.10
CA LEU A 189 -13.59 27.01 -28.67
C LEU A 189 -14.76 26.13 -28.19
N LYS A 190 -14.56 25.47 -27.05
CA LYS A 190 -15.59 24.75 -26.31
C LYS A 190 -15.52 25.11 -24.84
N THR A 191 -16.59 25.69 -24.32
CA THR A 191 -16.68 26.02 -22.89
C THR A 191 -17.20 24.83 -22.09
N TYR A 192 -16.78 24.77 -20.83
CA TYR A 192 -17.12 23.72 -19.88
C TYR A 192 -17.67 24.33 -18.58
N PRO A 193 -18.54 23.60 -17.85
CA PRO A 193 -19.22 24.13 -16.66
C PRO A 193 -18.26 24.34 -15.48
N SER A 194 -17.23 23.49 -15.32
CA SER A 194 -16.27 23.56 -14.22
C SER A 194 -14.82 23.59 -14.70
N PHE A 195 -13.94 24.15 -13.89
CA PHE A 195 -12.50 24.17 -14.12
C PHE A 195 -11.93 22.77 -14.34
N GLN A 196 -12.31 21.82 -13.47
CA GLN A 196 -11.92 20.43 -13.57
C GLN A 196 -12.34 19.79 -14.91
N ASN A 197 -13.57 20.04 -15.37
CA ASN A 197 -14.05 19.48 -16.64
C ASN A 197 -13.30 20.05 -17.84
N ALA A 198 -12.96 21.34 -17.80
CA ALA A 198 -12.25 22.03 -18.87
C ALA A 198 -10.82 21.50 -19.07
N ILE A 199 -10.07 21.29 -17.97
CA ILE A 199 -8.71 20.76 -18.04
C ILE A 199 -8.69 19.25 -18.30
N ASN A 200 -9.64 18.49 -17.74
CA ASN A 200 -9.81 17.05 -18.01
C ASN A 200 -10.06 16.77 -19.49
N ALA A 201 -10.72 17.69 -20.21
CA ALA A 201 -10.94 17.55 -21.64
C ALA A 201 -9.61 17.39 -22.41
N VAL A 202 -8.55 18.08 -22.00
CA VAL A 202 -7.21 17.93 -22.59
C VAL A 202 -6.58 16.61 -22.19
N ALA A 203 -6.64 16.26 -20.89
CA ALA A 203 -6.10 15.00 -20.38
C ALA A 203 -6.70 13.76 -21.05
N PHE A 204 -8.01 13.79 -21.37
CA PHE A 204 -8.74 12.68 -22.00
C PHE A 204 -8.92 12.83 -23.52
N ASN A 205 -8.12 13.69 -24.17
CA ASN A 205 -8.09 13.87 -25.62
C ASN A 205 -9.41 14.37 -26.26
N GLN A 206 -10.29 14.99 -25.47
CA GLN A 206 -11.52 15.66 -25.92
C GLN A 206 -11.26 17.10 -26.39
N ALA A 207 -10.19 17.73 -25.89
CA ALA A 207 -9.62 18.98 -26.33
C ALA A 207 -8.12 18.82 -26.58
N ASP A 208 -7.52 19.74 -27.31
CA ASP A 208 -6.08 19.75 -27.61
C ASP A 208 -5.32 20.73 -26.70
N VAL A 209 -5.94 21.86 -26.41
CA VAL A 209 -5.39 22.93 -25.56
C VAL A 209 -6.46 23.37 -24.57
N PHE A 210 -6.07 23.67 -23.34
CA PHE A 210 -6.91 24.29 -22.32
C PHE A 210 -6.41 25.70 -22.05
N LEU A 211 -7.31 26.67 -22.02
CA LEU A 211 -7.05 28.05 -21.59
C LEU A 211 -7.68 28.26 -20.21
N GLY A 212 -6.85 28.63 -19.24
CA GLY A 212 -7.28 28.95 -17.88
C GLY A 212 -6.27 29.85 -17.17
N ASP A 213 -6.59 30.27 -15.95
CA ASP A 213 -5.67 31.07 -15.13
C ASP A 213 -4.54 30.22 -14.55
N THR A 214 -3.40 30.85 -14.28
CA THR A 214 -2.21 30.16 -13.75
C THR A 214 -2.47 29.52 -12.39
N ILE A 215 -3.24 30.18 -11.51
CA ILE A 215 -3.40 29.80 -10.10
C ILE A 215 -4.23 28.52 -9.99
N SER A 216 -5.44 28.53 -10.56
CA SER A 216 -6.33 27.37 -10.60
C SER A 216 -5.74 26.22 -11.41
N THR A 217 -5.04 26.51 -12.51
CA THR A 217 -4.36 25.47 -13.28
C THR A 217 -3.30 24.77 -12.44
N GLN A 218 -2.46 25.53 -11.74
CA GLN A 218 -1.40 24.96 -10.90
C GLN A 218 -1.99 24.16 -9.75
N TYR A 219 -3.00 24.71 -9.08
CA TYR A 219 -3.69 24.06 -7.98
C TYR A 219 -4.22 22.67 -8.40
N ILE A 220 -4.85 22.57 -9.57
CA ILE A 220 -5.41 21.30 -10.07
C ILE A 220 -4.31 20.32 -10.53
N ILE A 221 -3.27 20.78 -11.23
CA ILE A 221 -2.15 19.92 -11.66
C ILE A 221 -1.42 19.35 -10.44
N ASN A 222 -1.11 20.18 -9.45
CA ASN A 222 -0.39 19.76 -8.24
C ASN A 222 -1.20 18.86 -7.32
N LYS A 223 -2.54 18.90 -7.39
CA LYS A 223 -3.39 17.94 -6.66
C LYS A 223 -3.20 16.48 -7.14
N GLY A 224 -2.44 16.27 -8.21
CA GLY A 224 -1.91 14.96 -8.61
C GLY A 224 -2.86 14.11 -9.45
N TYR A 225 -4.01 14.66 -9.85
CA TYR A 225 -5.01 13.90 -10.62
C TYR A 225 -4.64 13.71 -12.10
N LEU A 226 -3.78 14.56 -12.67
CA LEU A 226 -3.49 14.60 -14.11
C LEU A 226 -1.97 14.63 -14.39
N ASN A 227 -1.33 13.46 -14.39
CA ASN A 227 0.12 13.34 -14.68
C ASN A 227 0.48 13.49 -16.16
N ASN A 228 -0.51 13.69 -17.04
CA ASN A 228 -0.35 13.70 -18.50
C ASN A 228 -0.60 15.07 -19.13
N VAL A 229 -0.75 16.14 -18.34
CA VAL A 229 -0.91 17.52 -18.81
C VAL A 229 0.23 18.42 -18.31
N GLN A 230 0.54 19.47 -19.06
CA GLN A 230 1.59 20.43 -18.72
C GLN A 230 1.21 21.85 -19.16
N MET A 231 1.55 22.85 -18.35
CA MET A 231 1.50 24.26 -18.78
C MET A 231 2.53 24.45 -19.89
N SER A 232 2.09 24.90 -21.06
CA SER A 232 2.90 24.91 -22.28
C SER A 232 3.18 26.32 -22.80
N ASN A 233 2.36 27.32 -22.47
CA ASN A 233 2.64 28.72 -22.81
C ASN A 233 1.79 29.68 -21.97
N PHE A 234 2.15 30.96 -21.95
CA PHE A 234 1.24 32.00 -21.51
C PHE A 234 0.28 32.38 -22.64
N GLY A 235 -0.97 32.67 -22.28
CA GLY A 235 -1.98 33.17 -23.20
C GLY A 235 -1.68 34.61 -23.63
N LYS A 236 -2.30 35.03 -24.75
CA LYS A 236 -2.13 36.38 -25.32
C LYS A 236 -3.10 37.43 -24.73
N HIS A 237 -3.98 37.03 -23.82
CA HIS A 237 -4.98 37.91 -23.22
C HIS A 237 -4.34 38.85 -22.19
N GLU A 238 -4.89 40.06 -22.06
CA GLU A 238 -4.47 40.95 -20.99
C GLU A 238 -4.87 40.37 -19.63
N PRO A 239 -3.99 40.48 -18.61
CA PRO A 239 -4.24 39.93 -17.28
C PRO A 239 -5.35 40.72 -16.57
N ASN A 240 -6.60 40.28 -16.72
CA ASN A 240 -7.72 40.73 -15.89
C ASN A 240 -7.72 39.90 -14.60
N GLY A 241 -6.99 40.37 -13.58
CA GLY A 241 -6.91 39.70 -12.28
C GLY A 241 -8.27 39.50 -11.61
N PHE A 242 -8.31 38.57 -10.66
CA PHE A 242 -9.50 38.29 -9.86
C PHE A 242 -9.78 39.42 -8.87
N SER A 243 -11.02 39.89 -8.90
CA SER A 243 -11.53 41.08 -8.22
C SER A 243 -12.86 40.78 -7.53
N PHE A 244 -13.34 41.72 -6.70
CA PHE A 244 -14.72 41.74 -6.25
C PHE A 244 -15.57 42.55 -7.22
N ALA A 245 -16.74 42.04 -7.59
CA ALA A 245 -17.69 42.76 -8.42
C ALA A 245 -18.78 43.39 -7.55
N VAL A 246 -19.14 44.63 -7.83
CA VAL A 246 -20.25 45.33 -7.18
C VAL A 246 -21.18 45.93 -8.24
N SER A 247 -22.44 46.18 -7.86
CA SER A 247 -23.37 46.91 -8.73
C SER A 247 -22.83 48.31 -9.06
N ASN A 248 -22.97 48.75 -10.32
CA ASN A 248 -22.48 50.04 -10.82
C ASN A 248 -23.02 51.24 -10.01
N GLY A 249 -24.18 51.10 -9.36
CA GLY A 249 -24.74 52.11 -8.47
C GLY A 249 -24.04 52.22 -7.10
N ASN A 250 -23.34 51.18 -6.64
CA ASN A 250 -22.76 51.10 -5.30
C ASN A 250 -21.29 51.55 -5.26
N THR A 251 -21.06 52.81 -5.62
CA THR A 251 -19.71 53.41 -5.65
C THR A 251 -19.06 53.53 -4.27
N GLN A 252 -19.86 53.59 -3.21
CA GLN A 252 -19.37 53.66 -1.83
C GLN A 252 -18.73 52.33 -1.40
N LEU A 253 -19.43 51.19 -1.59
CA LEU A 253 -18.86 49.86 -1.31
C LEU A 253 -17.60 49.61 -2.15
N LEU A 254 -17.60 49.98 -3.44
CA LEU A 254 -16.42 49.86 -4.29
C LEU A 254 -15.22 50.62 -3.73
N GLY A 255 -15.45 51.85 -3.28
CA GLY A 255 -14.42 52.71 -2.70
C GLY A 255 -13.84 52.10 -1.42
N VAL A 256 -14.72 51.60 -0.54
CA VAL A 256 -14.33 50.91 0.70
C VAL A 256 -13.49 49.67 0.41
N ILE A 257 -13.97 48.75 -0.45
CA ILE A 257 -13.23 47.54 -0.83
C ILE A 257 -11.85 47.89 -1.37
N ASN A 258 -11.75 48.87 -2.27
CA ASN A 258 -10.48 49.26 -2.87
C ASN A 258 -9.46 49.83 -1.86
N GLN A 259 -9.91 50.63 -0.91
CA GLN A 259 -9.01 51.14 0.13
C GLN A 259 -8.55 50.02 1.07
N THR A 260 -9.44 49.09 1.41
CA THR A 260 -9.12 47.92 2.22
C THR A 260 -8.10 47.03 1.50
N LEU A 261 -8.35 46.66 0.23
CA LEU A 261 -7.42 45.85 -0.56
C LEU A 261 -6.04 46.52 -0.68
N LYS A 262 -6.01 47.84 -0.88
CA LYS A 262 -4.76 48.60 -0.96
C LYS A 262 -3.97 48.62 0.35
N ALA A 263 -4.65 48.53 1.50
CA ALA A 263 -4.01 48.52 2.81
C ALA A 263 -3.41 47.14 3.20
N ILE A 264 -3.78 46.06 2.49
CA ILE A 264 -3.28 44.71 2.78
C ILE A 264 -1.76 44.65 2.56
N PRO A 265 -0.96 44.29 3.59
CA PRO A 265 0.49 44.14 3.47
C PRO A 265 0.91 43.14 2.39
N VAL A 266 2.04 43.40 1.73
CA VAL A 266 2.58 42.52 0.68
C VAL A 266 2.85 41.11 1.22
N ASP A 267 3.39 41.01 2.44
CA ASP A 267 3.66 39.71 3.08
C ASP A 267 2.40 38.88 3.28
N GLU A 268 1.26 39.53 3.59
CA GLU A 268 -0.02 38.84 3.75
C GLU A 268 -0.55 38.31 2.42
N ARG A 269 -0.41 39.09 1.34
CA ARG A 269 -0.75 38.62 -0.02
C ARG A 269 0.10 37.41 -0.42
N ILE A 270 1.38 37.43 -0.09
CA ILE A 270 2.28 36.29 -0.34
C ILE A 270 1.86 35.08 0.52
N ASN A 271 1.47 35.28 1.78
CA ASN A 271 1.01 34.19 2.65
C ASN A 271 -0.27 33.54 2.13
N ILE A 272 -1.26 34.33 1.68
CA ILE A 272 -2.48 33.82 1.04
C ILE A 272 -2.11 33.01 -0.21
N SER A 273 -1.25 33.56 -1.07
CA SER A 273 -0.74 32.89 -2.27
C SER A 273 -0.08 31.55 -1.94
N ARG A 274 0.83 31.50 -0.96
CA ARG A 274 1.53 30.28 -0.53
C ARG A 274 0.59 29.24 0.07
N ARG A 275 -0.45 29.67 0.80
CA ARG A 275 -1.41 28.75 1.43
C ARG A 275 -2.16 27.92 0.39
N TRP A 276 -2.55 28.58 -0.71
CA TRP A 276 -3.33 27.95 -1.76
C TRP A 276 -2.49 27.42 -2.92
N SER A 277 -1.19 27.71 -2.95
CA SER A 277 -0.24 27.21 -3.95
C SER A 277 0.70 26.20 -3.31
N THR A 278 0.49 24.91 -3.59
CA THR A 278 1.30 23.79 -3.07
C THR A 278 2.75 23.87 -3.55
N GLY A 279 3.60 24.57 -2.78
CA GLY A 279 5.06 24.58 -2.94
C GLY A 279 5.57 25.24 -4.22
N SER A 280 4.89 26.28 -4.72
CA SER A 280 5.31 26.98 -5.94
C SER A 280 4.98 28.46 -5.85
N ASP A 281 5.87 29.26 -5.24
CA ASP A 281 5.90 30.73 -5.41
C ASP A 281 6.28 31.12 -6.87
N LEU A 282 6.51 30.11 -7.71
CA LEU A 282 7.14 30.11 -9.02
C LEU A 282 6.55 31.05 -10.08
N MET A 283 5.33 31.56 -9.92
CA MET A 283 4.67 32.40 -10.95
C MET A 283 3.96 33.64 -10.38
N LEU A 284 3.91 33.80 -9.06
CA LEU A 284 2.97 34.74 -8.38
C LEU A 284 3.61 36.05 -7.94
N THR A 285 4.86 36.28 -8.32
CA THR A 285 5.55 37.55 -8.10
C THR A 285 5.44 38.41 -9.35
N ASP A 286 4.85 39.61 -9.20
CA ASP A 286 4.81 40.71 -10.19
C ASP A 286 6.19 41.15 -10.71
N GLN A 287 7.27 40.52 -10.25
CA GLN A 287 8.62 40.82 -10.69
C GLN A 287 8.86 40.20 -12.07
N LYS A 288 8.51 40.96 -13.12
CA LYS A 288 9.12 40.79 -14.44
C LYS A 288 10.64 40.73 -14.27
N LEU A 289 11.26 39.70 -14.87
CA LEU A 289 12.70 39.53 -14.86
C LEU A 289 13.35 40.83 -15.37
N GLN A 290 14.20 41.46 -14.55
CA GLN A 290 14.83 42.73 -14.89
C GLN A 290 15.97 42.51 -15.90
N LEU A 291 15.59 42.46 -17.17
CA LEU A 291 16.49 42.33 -18.30
C LEU A 291 17.02 43.70 -18.74
N THR A 292 18.27 43.73 -19.14
CA THR A 292 18.87 44.90 -19.80
C THR A 292 18.37 44.98 -21.24
N GLN A 293 18.41 46.17 -21.83
CA GLN A 293 18.04 46.36 -23.22
C GLN A 293 18.87 45.50 -24.20
N ARG A 294 20.10 45.11 -23.83
CA ARG A 294 20.92 44.18 -24.63
C ARG A 294 20.37 42.76 -24.57
N GLU A 295 19.99 42.30 -23.39
CA GLU A 295 19.42 40.96 -23.17
C GLU A 295 18.04 40.82 -23.86
N GLU A 296 17.16 41.82 -23.75
CA GLU A 296 15.86 41.80 -24.44
C GLU A 296 16.01 41.71 -25.96
N ARG A 297 16.94 42.49 -26.54
CA ARG A 297 17.26 42.39 -27.97
C ARG A 297 17.85 41.03 -28.33
N TRP A 298 18.70 40.48 -27.46
CA TRP A 298 19.30 39.18 -27.68
C TRP A 298 18.24 38.08 -27.74
N ILE A 299 17.28 38.07 -26.79
CA ILE A 299 16.14 37.13 -26.76
C ILE A 299 15.29 37.27 -28.03
N ALA A 300 15.01 38.50 -28.47
CA ALA A 300 14.25 38.74 -29.69
C ALA A 300 14.96 38.22 -30.96
N GLN A 301 16.30 38.24 -30.99
CA GLN A 301 17.11 37.73 -32.10
C GLN A 301 17.35 36.22 -32.02
N HIS A 302 17.34 35.65 -30.81
CA HIS A 302 17.63 34.24 -30.53
C HIS A 302 16.47 33.62 -29.73
N PRO A 303 15.26 33.51 -30.32
CA PRO A 303 14.09 33.00 -29.61
C PRO A 303 14.21 31.52 -29.26
N THR A 304 15.18 30.79 -29.85
CA THR A 304 15.46 29.38 -29.58
C THR A 304 16.93 29.19 -29.25
N VAL A 305 17.21 28.50 -28.14
CA VAL A 305 18.53 28.18 -27.62
C VAL A 305 18.75 26.68 -27.75
N ARG A 306 19.85 26.26 -28.39
CA ARG A 306 20.22 24.86 -28.55
C ARG A 306 20.95 24.38 -27.30
N VAL A 307 20.35 23.44 -26.59
CA VAL A 307 20.87 22.89 -25.33
C VAL A 307 21.41 21.49 -25.61
N VAL A 308 22.70 21.26 -25.35
CA VAL A 308 23.26 19.90 -25.38
C VAL A 308 23.21 19.29 -23.98
N VAL A 309 22.80 18.02 -23.89
CA VAL A 309 22.71 17.28 -22.62
C VAL A 309 23.28 15.88 -22.75
N ASN A 310 23.85 15.37 -21.66
CA ASN A 310 24.25 13.97 -21.58
C ASN A 310 22.98 13.11 -21.40
N GLU A 311 22.79 12.14 -22.29
CA GLU A 311 21.59 11.29 -22.26
C GLU A 311 21.55 10.28 -21.10
N ALA A 312 22.69 10.02 -20.46
CA ALA A 312 22.87 9.03 -19.40
C ALA A 312 23.25 9.67 -18.05
N TYR A 313 22.74 10.87 -17.75
CA TYR A 313 23.09 11.60 -16.53
C TYR A 313 21.89 11.79 -15.58
N ALA A 314 21.13 10.72 -15.36
CA ALA A 314 19.99 10.74 -14.44
C ALA A 314 20.44 10.99 -12.98
N PRO A 315 19.61 11.66 -12.15
CA PRO A 315 18.31 12.26 -12.48
C PRO A 315 18.38 13.68 -13.09
N LEU A 316 19.57 14.17 -13.47
CA LEU A 316 19.74 15.54 -13.97
C LEU A 316 19.23 15.71 -15.39
N THR A 317 19.70 14.85 -16.29
CA THR A 317 19.35 14.84 -17.71
C THR A 317 19.28 13.40 -18.19
N PHE A 318 18.12 12.98 -18.67
CA PHE A 318 17.94 11.68 -19.29
C PHE A 318 16.73 11.70 -20.21
N PHE A 319 16.51 10.60 -20.93
CA PHE A 319 15.33 10.43 -21.77
C PHE A 319 14.53 9.21 -21.31
N ASP A 320 13.21 9.36 -21.22
CA ASP A 320 12.34 8.24 -20.88
C ASP A 320 12.22 7.24 -22.06
N ALA A 321 11.56 6.09 -21.82
CA ALA A 321 11.37 5.06 -22.85
C ALA A 321 10.60 5.54 -24.09
N LYS A 322 9.87 6.67 -23.99
CA LYS A 322 9.15 7.30 -25.11
C LYS A 322 10.01 8.36 -25.81
N GLY A 323 11.24 8.59 -25.37
CA GLY A 323 12.18 9.54 -25.93
C GLY A 323 11.97 10.99 -25.47
N ASN A 324 11.14 11.24 -24.44
CA ASN A 324 10.96 12.59 -23.91
C ASN A 324 12.14 12.97 -23.00
N PHE A 325 12.56 14.22 -23.06
CA PHE A 325 13.58 14.76 -22.16
C PHE A 325 13.03 14.90 -20.75
N ARG A 326 13.74 14.32 -19.77
CA ARG A 326 13.36 14.23 -18.36
C ARG A 326 14.55 14.55 -17.45
N GLY A 327 14.23 14.82 -16.19
CA GLY A 327 15.20 15.13 -15.15
C GLY A 327 15.07 16.55 -14.63
N ILE A 328 15.84 16.86 -13.60
CA ILE A 328 15.80 18.15 -12.91
C ILE A 328 16.07 19.31 -13.87
N THR A 329 17.01 19.12 -14.80
CA THR A 329 17.37 20.16 -15.79
C THR A 329 16.23 20.44 -16.77
N ALA A 330 15.41 19.43 -17.10
CA ALA A 330 14.25 19.62 -17.96
C ALA A 330 13.22 20.54 -17.30
N ASP A 331 12.94 20.33 -16.01
CA ASP A 331 12.02 21.19 -15.26
C ASP A 331 12.59 22.60 -15.08
N LEU A 332 13.90 22.70 -14.86
CA LEU A 332 14.54 23.99 -14.69
C LEU A 332 14.53 24.82 -15.97
N LEU A 333 14.80 24.20 -17.13
CA LEU A 333 14.67 24.87 -18.42
C LEU A 333 13.24 25.31 -18.70
N GLU A 334 12.24 24.54 -18.26
CA GLU A 334 10.84 24.94 -18.37
C GLU A 334 10.54 26.21 -17.55
N LEU A 335 11.09 26.32 -16.34
CA LEU A 335 10.98 27.54 -15.55
C LEU A 335 11.70 28.72 -16.18
N VAL A 336 12.90 28.51 -16.70
CA VAL A 336 13.64 29.56 -17.42
C VAL A 336 12.87 30.00 -18.65
N ARG A 337 12.24 29.07 -19.39
CA ARG A 337 11.37 29.38 -20.54
C ARG A 337 10.21 30.27 -20.13
N LEU A 338 9.54 29.96 -19.02
CA LEU A 338 8.42 30.77 -18.52
C LEU A 338 8.87 32.17 -18.07
N ARG A 339 10.05 32.30 -17.45
CA ARG A 339 10.57 33.60 -16.97
C ARG A 339 11.17 34.49 -18.08
N THR A 340 11.70 33.89 -19.15
CA THR A 340 12.46 34.61 -20.19
C THR A 340 11.75 34.65 -21.55
N GLY A 341 10.84 33.72 -21.83
CA GLY A 341 10.24 33.51 -23.15
C GLY A 341 11.10 32.72 -24.14
N LEU A 342 12.33 32.32 -23.77
CA LEU A 342 13.23 31.53 -24.62
C LEU A 342 12.71 30.11 -24.83
N ARG A 343 12.79 29.58 -26.05
CA ARG A 343 12.54 28.16 -26.34
C ARG A 343 13.84 27.37 -26.29
N PHE A 344 13.79 26.13 -25.81
CA PHE A 344 14.96 25.27 -25.72
C PHE A 344 14.84 24.08 -26.68
N ASP A 345 15.80 23.95 -27.60
CA ASP A 345 15.94 22.79 -28.49
C ASP A 345 17.01 21.85 -27.92
N VAL A 346 16.58 20.74 -27.33
CA VAL A 346 17.46 19.84 -26.60
C VAL A 346 18.07 18.79 -27.53
N LYS A 347 19.41 18.74 -27.58
CA LYS A 347 20.22 17.77 -28.34
C LYS A 347 20.90 16.78 -27.40
N ARG A 348 20.91 15.52 -27.82
CA ARG A 348 21.55 14.43 -27.09
C ARG A 348 23.04 14.39 -27.40
N SER A 349 23.83 14.09 -26.39
CA SER A 349 25.26 13.81 -26.53
C SER A 349 25.64 12.58 -25.70
N PRO A 350 26.48 11.69 -26.23
CA PRO A 350 26.88 10.46 -25.54
C PRO A 350 28.02 10.66 -24.53
N SER A 351 28.76 11.76 -24.60
CA SER A 351 29.95 11.99 -23.77
C SER A 351 30.16 13.45 -23.44
N LEU A 352 30.88 13.71 -22.34
CA LEU A 352 31.29 15.06 -21.97
C LEU A 352 32.12 15.73 -23.09
N THR A 353 33.06 14.99 -23.68
CA THR A 353 33.96 15.52 -24.70
C THR A 353 33.18 16.04 -25.92
N ASP A 354 32.14 15.32 -26.34
CA ASP A 354 31.27 15.76 -27.43
C ASP A 354 30.44 16.99 -27.04
N MET A 355 29.88 17.06 -25.82
CA MET A 355 29.19 18.27 -25.35
C MET A 355 30.09 19.52 -25.38
N LEU A 356 31.33 19.39 -24.90
CA LEU A 356 32.31 20.48 -24.90
C LEU A 356 32.67 20.94 -26.33
N SER A 357 32.86 19.99 -27.25
CA SER A 357 33.12 20.28 -28.67
C SER A 357 31.91 20.98 -29.33
N GLN A 358 30.69 20.52 -29.06
CA GLN A 358 29.48 21.14 -29.65
C GLN A 358 29.31 22.60 -29.23
N VAL A 359 29.56 22.94 -27.96
CA VAL A 359 29.48 24.34 -27.49
C VAL A 359 30.69 25.16 -27.96
N GLY A 360 31.90 24.59 -27.93
CA GLY A 360 33.12 25.27 -28.40
C GLY A 360 33.08 25.63 -29.90
N GLU A 361 32.42 24.80 -30.72
CA GLU A 361 32.26 25.01 -32.16
C GLU A 361 30.98 25.78 -32.53
N GLY A 362 30.15 26.19 -31.57
CA GLY A 362 28.88 26.89 -31.81
C GLY A 362 27.77 26.03 -32.42
N ARG A 363 27.91 24.69 -32.39
CA ARG A 363 26.86 23.74 -32.77
C ARG A 363 25.73 23.67 -31.73
N ALA A 364 26.05 23.92 -30.46
CA ALA A 364 25.11 24.14 -29.37
C ALA A 364 25.42 25.48 -28.67
N ASP A 365 24.41 26.09 -28.04
CA ASP A 365 24.53 27.38 -27.38
C ASP A 365 24.86 27.23 -25.89
N MET A 366 24.43 26.12 -25.28
CA MET A 366 24.68 25.81 -23.87
C MET A 366 24.69 24.31 -23.58
N ILE A 367 25.32 23.92 -22.48
CA ILE A 367 25.25 22.60 -21.83
C ILE A 367 24.23 22.70 -20.68
N GLY A 368 23.26 21.80 -20.65
CA GLY A 368 22.18 21.85 -19.67
C GLY A 368 22.62 21.55 -18.23
N ALA A 369 23.50 20.56 -18.05
CA ALA A 369 23.98 20.13 -16.74
C ALA A 369 25.44 19.73 -16.79
N LEU A 370 26.29 20.39 -15.99
CA LEU A 370 27.70 20.07 -15.89
C LEU A 370 28.24 20.42 -14.50
N VAL A 371 29.11 19.58 -13.95
CA VAL A 371 29.83 19.88 -12.70
C VAL A 371 30.90 20.94 -13.00
N SER A 372 30.86 22.05 -12.28
CA SER A 372 31.89 23.09 -12.40
C SER A 372 33.24 22.61 -11.88
N SER A 373 34.31 23.16 -12.43
CA SER A 373 35.69 22.87 -12.04
C SER A 373 36.59 23.97 -12.57
N ASP A 374 37.65 24.31 -11.82
CA ASP A 374 38.62 25.35 -12.20
C ASP A 374 39.15 25.16 -13.63
N GLU A 375 39.50 23.93 -14.02
CA GLU A 375 40.00 23.60 -15.37
C GLU A 375 39.00 23.98 -16.49
N ARG A 376 37.70 23.85 -16.23
CA ARG A 376 36.64 24.12 -17.22
C ARG A 376 36.24 25.57 -17.24
N GLU A 377 36.35 26.26 -16.12
CA GLU A 377 36.06 27.69 -16.06
C GLU A 377 36.91 28.42 -17.09
N ASP A 378 38.16 28.01 -17.37
CA ASP A 378 39.02 28.55 -18.44
C ASP A 378 38.38 28.60 -19.85
N ARG A 379 37.41 27.75 -20.14
CA ARG A 379 36.78 27.62 -21.47
C ARG A 379 35.29 27.93 -21.50
N LEU A 380 34.60 27.80 -20.37
CA LEU A 380 33.16 27.94 -20.26
C LEU A 380 32.78 29.01 -19.24
N SER A 381 31.61 29.61 -19.44
CA SER A 381 30.94 30.42 -18.41
C SER A 381 29.86 29.58 -17.76
N PHE A 382 29.98 29.36 -16.45
CA PHE A 382 28.99 28.64 -15.66
C PHE A 382 27.99 29.62 -15.05
N THR A 383 26.73 29.22 -15.01
CA THR A 383 25.73 29.90 -14.18
C THR A 383 25.99 29.62 -12.70
N ARG A 384 25.27 30.32 -11.82
CA ARG A 384 25.12 29.86 -10.45
C ARG A 384 24.70 28.38 -10.41
N PRO A 385 25.24 27.60 -9.46
CA PRO A 385 24.85 26.21 -9.31
C PRO A 385 23.38 26.14 -8.92
N TYR A 386 22.65 25.26 -9.59
CA TYR A 386 21.25 24.97 -9.26
C TYR A 386 21.10 23.70 -8.42
N ILE A 387 22.17 22.90 -8.32
CA ILE A 387 22.32 21.78 -7.38
C ILE A 387 23.72 21.80 -6.79
N ASP A 388 23.79 21.62 -5.48
CA ASP A 388 24.98 21.23 -4.75
C ASP A 388 24.74 19.88 -4.05
N ASN A 389 25.69 18.95 -4.17
CA ASN A 389 25.62 17.68 -3.44
C ASN A 389 27.01 17.14 -3.14
N SER A 390 27.13 16.21 -2.19
CA SER A 390 28.40 15.58 -1.89
C SER A 390 28.72 14.44 -2.87
N PHE A 391 30.00 14.15 -3.08
CA PHE A 391 30.41 12.90 -3.72
C PHE A 391 30.36 11.75 -2.71
N VAL A 392 30.03 10.54 -3.18
CA VAL A 392 29.97 9.35 -2.35
C VAL A 392 30.75 8.18 -2.95
N LEU A 393 31.27 7.33 -2.07
CA LEU A 393 31.81 6.03 -2.38
C LEU A 393 30.67 5.02 -2.48
N VAL A 394 30.56 4.39 -3.64
CA VAL A 394 29.67 3.25 -3.87
C VAL A 394 30.51 1.98 -3.99
N THR A 395 30.12 0.92 -3.30
CA THR A 395 30.75 -0.41 -3.38
C THR A 395 29.70 -1.51 -3.53
N ARG A 396 30.13 -2.75 -3.79
CA ARG A 396 29.23 -3.91 -3.82
C ARG A 396 28.82 -4.33 -2.40
N LYS A 397 27.65 -4.92 -2.25
CA LYS A 397 27.14 -5.55 -1.01
C LYS A 397 27.77 -6.93 -0.75
N ASP A 398 29.08 -7.06 -0.98
CA ASP A 398 29.83 -8.30 -0.77
C ASP A 398 30.64 -8.25 0.54
N GLN A 399 30.85 -9.40 1.17
CA GLN A 399 31.79 -9.49 2.31
C GLN A 399 33.21 -9.15 1.85
N GLY A 400 33.83 -8.13 2.48
CA GLY A 400 35.16 -7.65 2.14
C GLY A 400 35.20 -6.45 1.17
N SER A 401 34.03 -5.94 0.75
CA SER A 401 33.96 -4.66 0.04
C SER A 401 34.50 -3.51 0.88
N PRO A 402 35.23 -2.55 0.27
CA PRO A 402 35.69 -1.35 0.95
C PRO A 402 34.52 -0.58 1.58
N SER A 403 34.66 -0.17 2.84
CA SER A 403 33.67 0.67 3.53
C SER A 403 34.04 2.15 3.51
N TYR A 404 35.32 2.47 3.32
CA TYR A 404 35.85 3.83 3.26
C TYR A 404 37.03 3.91 2.28
N LEU A 405 37.42 5.13 1.89
CA LEU A 405 38.31 5.36 0.76
C LEU A 405 39.75 4.83 1.00
N GLU A 406 40.23 4.82 2.25
CA GLU A 406 41.55 4.30 2.61
C GLU A 406 41.69 2.79 2.30
N GLN A 407 40.58 2.04 2.26
CA GLN A 407 40.57 0.61 1.89
C GLN A 407 40.62 0.38 0.36
N MET A 408 40.69 1.45 -0.44
CA MET A 408 40.86 1.42 -1.89
C MET A 408 42.33 1.38 -2.33
N ASP A 409 43.27 1.24 -1.39
CA ASP A 409 44.70 1.17 -1.67
C ASP A 409 45.03 0.06 -2.70
N GLY A 410 45.61 0.43 -3.84
CA GLY A 410 45.92 -0.49 -4.94
C GLY A 410 44.71 -1.00 -5.73
N LYS A 411 43.50 -0.54 -5.43
CA LYS A 411 42.25 -0.98 -6.07
C LYS A 411 41.78 -0.01 -7.15
N ARG A 412 40.93 -0.50 -8.06
CA ARG A 412 40.35 0.28 -9.16
C ARG A 412 39.11 1.01 -8.68
N LEU A 413 39.10 2.33 -8.88
CA LEU A 413 38.01 3.21 -8.51
C LEU A 413 37.43 3.86 -9.77
N ALA A 414 36.19 3.54 -10.12
CA ALA A 414 35.50 4.23 -11.21
C ALA A 414 35.19 5.67 -10.79
N ILE A 415 35.49 6.63 -11.65
CA ILE A 415 35.20 8.05 -11.44
C ILE A 415 34.74 8.66 -12.75
N THR A 416 33.77 9.58 -12.72
CA THR A 416 33.31 10.21 -13.95
C THR A 416 34.41 11.08 -14.58
N GLN A 417 34.49 11.09 -15.91
CA GLN A 417 35.52 11.82 -16.64
C GLN A 417 35.45 13.32 -16.34
N GLY A 418 36.60 13.90 -16.01
CA GLY A 418 36.72 15.30 -15.57
C GLY A 418 35.95 15.61 -14.28
N SER A 419 35.73 14.63 -13.41
CA SER A 419 35.30 14.92 -12.04
C SER A 419 36.35 15.80 -11.35
N PRO A 420 35.97 16.88 -10.65
CA PRO A 420 36.93 17.69 -9.88
C PRO A 420 37.61 16.88 -8.75
N MET A 421 37.06 15.73 -8.39
CA MET A 421 37.63 14.81 -7.42
C MET A 421 38.90 14.10 -7.89
N LEU A 422 39.18 14.07 -9.20
CA LEU A 422 40.31 13.31 -9.74
C LEU A 422 41.66 13.84 -9.24
N ASP A 423 41.87 15.15 -9.25
CA ASP A 423 43.11 15.77 -8.78
C ASP A 423 43.25 15.71 -7.26
N TRP A 424 42.14 15.82 -6.53
CA TRP A 424 42.12 15.60 -5.08
C TRP A 424 42.49 14.16 -4.73
N LEU A 425 41.91 13.19 -5.44
CA LEU A 425 42.16 11.76 -5.25
C LEU A 425 43.61 11.39 -5.55
N ARG A 426 44.16 11.87 -6.68
CA ARG A 426 45.57 11.63 -7.07
C ARG A 426 46.56 12.20 -6.04
N ARG A 427 46.24 13.33 -5.40
CA ARG A 427 47.09 13.96 -4.38
C ARG A 427 47.00 13.25 -3.03
N LYS A 428 45.78 12.95 -2.55
CA LYS A 428 45.55 12.43 -1.19
C LYS A 428 45.69 10.90 -1.10
N TYR A 429 45.34 10.17 -2.17
CA TYR A 429 45.37 8.70 -2.22
C TYR A 429 46.09 8.19 -3.49
N PRO A 430 47.41 8.42 -3.62
CA PRO A 430 48.15 8.17 -4.87
C PRO A 430 48.23 6.70 -5.30
N ARG A 431 47.93 5.76 -4.39
CA ARG A 431 47.92 4.32 -4.65
C ARG A 431 46.56 3.80 -5.14
N VAL A 432 45.51 4.62 -5.09
CA VAL A 432 44.21 4.27 -5.72
C VAL A 432 44.37 4.37 -7.24
N VAL A 433 43.80 3.44 -7.98
CA VAL A 433 43.86 3.43 -9.45
C VAL A 433 42.53 3.99 -10.01
N PRO A 434 42.45 5.30 -10.31
CA PRO A 434 41.24 5.86 -10.89
C PRO A 434 41.04 5.38 -12.33
N LEU A 435 39.81 5.01 -12.66
CA LEU A 435 39.36 4.72 -14.02
C LEU A 435 38.30 5.76 -14.39
N GLU A 436 38.62 6.62 -15.36
CA GLU A 436 37.71 7.65 -15.84
C GLU A 436 36.64 7.03 -16.76
N ILE A 437 35.38 7.31 -16.46
CA ILE A 437 34.18 6.75 -17.12
C ILE A 437 33.27 7.89 -17.60
N ASP A 438 32.62 7.75 -18.75
CA ASP A 438 31.85 8.85 -19.36
C ASP A 438 30.63 9.29 -18.55
N ASN A 439 29.95 8.36 -17.86
CA ASN A 439 28.71 8.65 -17.14
C ASN A 439 28.55 7.83 -15.85
N PRO A 440 27.78 8.33 -14.86
CA PRO A 440 27.57 7.64 -13.58
C PRO A 440 26.95 6.25 -13.70
N PHE A 441 26.03 6.05 -14.64
CA PHE A 441 25.38 4.75 -14.83
C PHE A 441 26.40 3.68 -15.21
N GLN A 442 27.27 3.97 -16.18
CA GLN A 442 28.34 3.07 -16.61
C GLN A 442 29.34 2.79 -15.48
N ALA A 443 29.64 3.79 -14.63
CA ALA A 443 30.51 3.60 -13.47
C ALA A 443 29.91 2.59 -12.46
N LEU A 444 28.60 2.68 -12.20
CA LEU A 444 27.87 1.73 -11.35
C LEU A 444 27.72 0.36 -12.00
N ASP A 445 27.47 0.30 -13.31
CA ASP A 445 27.38 -0.95 -14.06
C ASP A 445 28.71 -1.72 -13.99
N MET A 446 29.83 -1.05 -14.23
CA MET A 446 31.17 -1.65 -14.10
C MET A 446 31.47 -2.15 -12.68
N LEU A 447 31.05 -1.40 -11.66
CA LEU A 447 31.17 -1.80 -10.26
C LEU A 447 30.33 -3.06 -9.98
N SER A 448 29.10 -3.11 -10.48
CA SER A 448 28.17 -4.24 -10.31
C SER A 448 28.68 -5.51 -10.97
N LEU A 449 29.37 -5.39 -12.11
CA LEU A 449 29.99 -6.48 -12.86
C LEU A 449 31.36 -6.91 -12.28
N GLY A 450 31.84 -6.28 -11.21
CA GLY A 450 33.13 -6.62 -10.60
C GLY A 450 34.36 -6.12 -11.36
N ARG A 451 34.19 -5.18 -12.31
CA ARG A 451 35.31 -4.61 -13.08
C ARG A 451 36.08 -3.55 -12.30
N THR A 452 35.45 -2.95 -11.31
CA THR A 452 36.06 -2.03 -10.33
C THR A 452 35.70 -2.46 -8.91
N GLU A 453 36.45 -1.99 -7.92
CA GLU A 453 36.21 -2.30 -6.51
C GLU A 453 35.44 -1.19 -5.77
N GLY A 454 35.33 -0.01 -6.39
CA GLY A 454 34.46 1.07 -5.94
C GLY A 454 34.15 2.05 -7.08
N ALA A 455 33.19 2.94 -6.84
CA ALA A 455 32.86 4.06 -7.72
C ALA A 455 32.67 5.35 -6.92
N VAL A 456 33.10 6.48 -7.46
CA VAL A 456 32.83 7.83 -6.93
C VAL A 456 31.90 8.56 -7.87
N ILE A 457 30.71 8.87 -7.36
CA ILE A 457 29.67 9.61 -8.07
C ILE A 457 28.99 10.60 -7.11
N SER A 458 28.21 11.55 -7.64
CA SER A 458 27.40 12.44 -6.81
C SER A 458 26.34 11.66 -6.03
N LEU A 459 26.09 12.04 -4.77
CA LEU A 459 25.07 11.45 -3.91
C LEU A 459 23.71 11.40 -4.60
N LEU A 460 23.32 12.48 -5.29
CA LEU A 460 22.06 12.54 -6.04
C LEU A 460 21.91 11.43 -7.09
N SER A 461 22.98 11.12 -7.82
CA SER A 461 22.96 10.05 -8.83
C SER A 461 23.02 8.67 -8.17
N ALA A 462 23.77 8.54 -7.07
CA ALA A 462 23.83 7.30 -6.30
C ALA A 462 22.45 6.93 -5.74
N ASP A 463 21.79 7.86 -5.05
CA ASP A 463 20.44 7.69 -4.53
C ASP A 463 19.47 7.27 -5.63
N TYR A 464 19.43 8.01 -6.74
CA TYR A 464 18.54 7.71 -7.86
C TYR A 464 18.72 6.29 -8.39
N PHE A 465 19.96 5.88 -8.68
CA PHE A 465 20.21 4.57 -9.28
C PHE A 465 20.06 3.42 -8.29
N LEU A 466 20.41 3.62 -7.02
CA LEU A 466 20.24 2.60 -5.98
C LEU A 466 18.77 2.42 -5.60
N SER A 467 17.96 3.49 -5.59
CA SER A 467 16.52 3.43 -5.34
C SER A 467 15.67 3.07 -6.57
N SER A 468 16.26 3.02 -7.76
CA SER A 468 15.56 2.64 -9.01
C SER A 468 15.29 1.13 -9.14
N GLY A 469 15.76 0.30 -8.21
CA GLY A 469 15.70 -1.16 -8.28
C GLY A 469 16.73 -1.81 -9.23
N ILE A 470 17.46 -1.04 -10.05
CA ILE A 470 18.46 -1.57 -10.99
C ILE A 470 19.67 -2.16 -10.25
N PHE A 471 20.17 -1.44 -9.23
CA PHE A 471 21.37 -1.82 -8.49
C PHE A 471 21.14 -2.07 -7.00
N GLU A 472 19.90 -1.90 -6.52
CA GLU A 472 19.51 -1.91 -5.11
C GLU A 472 20.04 -3.13 -4.35
N GLU A 473 19.90 -4.32 -4.93
CA GLU A 473 20.30 -5.58 -4.29
C GLU A 473 21.81 -5.83 -4.30
N ARG A 474 22.58 -5.13 -5.16
CA ARG A 474 24.00 -5.44 -5.42
C ARG A 474 24.97 -4.40 -4.92
N LEU A 475 24.55 -3.13 -4.86
CA LEU A 475 25.43 -2.00 -4.57
C LEU A 475 24.95 -1.27 -3.30
N GLN A 476 25.87 -0.58 -2.63
CA GLN A 476 25.61 0.23 -1.44
C GLN A 476 26.51 1.47 -1.42
N MET A 477 26.00 2.56 -0.84
CA MET A 477 26.82 3.73 -0.50
C MET A 477 27.46 3.50 0.86
N THR A 478 28.76 3.79 0.99
CA THR A 478 29.48 3.49 2.24
C THR A 478 30.09 4.73 2.91
N ALA A 479 30.45 5.76 2.15
CA ALA A 479 31.08 6.96 2.69
C ALA A 479 30.87 8.17 1.78
N THR A 480 30.86 9.38 2.37
CA THR A 480 31.01 10.64 1.64
C THR A 480 32.49 10.91 1.37
N ILE A 481 32.83 11.44 0.18
CA ILE A 481 34.19 11.72 -0.25
C ILE A 481 34.34 13.21 -0.59
N GLY A 482 35.51 13.76 -0.24
CA GLY A 482 35.88 15.13 -0.60
C GLY A 482 35.42 16.17 0.42
N GLU A 483 35.99 17.36 0.31
CA GLU A 483 35.58 18.54 1.09
C GLU A 483 34.68 19.47 0.27
N ASP A 484 34.91 19.50 -1.06
CA ASP A 484 34.13 20.32 -1.99
C ASP A 484 32.93 19.53 -2.54
N PRO A 485 31.72 20.15 -2.56
CA PRO A 485 30.55 19.53 -3.16
C PRO A 485 30.65 19.51 -4.70
N ALA A 486 29.93 18.59 -5.33
CA ALA A 486 29.61 18.66 -6.75
C ALA A 486 28.64 19.82 -6.99
N LEU A 487 29.16 20.90 -7.56
CA LEU A 487 28.39 22.07 -7.98
C LEU A 487 27.93 21.88 -9.42
N ILE A 488 26.64 21.61 -9.61
CA ILE A 488 26.06 21.38 -10.93
C ILE A 488 25.42 22.68 -11.43
N SER A 489 25.90 23.13 -12.59
CA SER A 489 25.51 24.39 -13.23
C SER A 489 25.16 24.17 -14.70
N MET A 490 24.47 25.15 -15.29
CA MET A 490 24.42 25.28 -16.75
C MET A 490 25.74 25.91 -17.22
N ALA A 491 26.17 25.57 -18.43
CA ALA A 491 27.40 26.12 -18.98
C ALA A 491 27.19 26.66 -20.39
N THR A 492 27.80 27.80 -20.69
CA THR A 492 27.78 28.44 -22.01
C THR A 492 29.21 28.65 -22.51
N SER A 493 29.37 28.97 -23.79
CA SER A 493 30.65 29.48 -24.27
C SER A 493 30.99 30.79 -23.54
N ARG A 494 32.27 31.02 -23.20
CA ARG A 494 32.72 32.29 -22.58
C ARG A 494 32.34 33.54 -23.38
N ASN A 495 32.09 33.39 -24.69
CA ASN A 495 31.70 34.49 -25.57
C ASN A 495 30.19 34.80 -25.52
N ALA A 496 29.36 33.93 -24.92
CA ALA A 496 27.91 34.07 -24.86
C ALA A 496 27.46 34.86 -23.61
N ILE A 497 27.96 36.08 -23.47
CA ILE A 497 27.79 36.91 -22.27
C ILE A 497 26.31 37.17 -21.96
N GLU A 498 25.51 37.53 -22.98
CA GLU A 498 24.08 37.81 -22.81
C GLU A 498 23.31 36.57 -22.35
N LEU A 499 23.53 35.40 -22.99
CA LEU A 499 22.86 34.16 -22.61
C LEU A 499 23.22 33.75 -21.18
N SER A 500 24.51 33.80 -20.82
CA SER A 500 24.96 33.49 -19.46
C SER A 500 24.30 34.40 -18.42
N SER A 501 24.20 35.71 -18.70
CA SER A 501 23.55 36.69 -17.81
C SER A 501 22.03 36.45 -17.68
N ILE A 502 21.35 36.16 -18.79
CA ILE A 502 19.91 35.83 -18.80
C ILE A 502 19.63 34.59 -17.95
N LEU A 503 20.41 33.52 -18.16
CA LEU A 503 20.25 32.29 -17.39
C LEU A 503 20.50 32.53 -15.90
N ASP A 504 21.54 33.28 -15.54
CA ASP A 504 21.88 33.54 -14.13
C ASP A 504 20.82 34.40 -13.42
N LYS A 505 20.25 35.39 -14.11
CA LYS A 505 19.09 36.16 -13.62
C LYS A 505 17.85 35.30 -13.47
N ALA A 506 17.57 34.44 -14.46
CA ALA A 506 16.43 33.54 -14.41
C ALA A 506 16.55 32.58 -13.23
N LEU A 507 17.71 31.93 -13.04
CA LEU A 507 17.97 31.07 -11.88
C LEU A 507 17.88 31.82 -10.55
N SER A 508 18.32 33.08 -10.52
CA SER A 508 18.24 33.92 -9.32
C SER A 508 16.81 34.35 -8.96
N SER A 509 15.90 34.34 -9.94
CA SER A 509 14.48 34.60 -9.72
C SER A 509 13.72 33.39 -9.13
N ILE A 510 14.33 32.19 -9.14
CA ILE A 510 13.75 30.99 -8.58
C ILE A 510 14.12 30.91 -7.10
N ALA A 511 13.11 30.78 -6.21
CA ALA A 511 13.37 30.71 -4.78
C ALA A 511 14.09 29.39 -4.42
N PRO A 512 14.99 29.37 -3.41
CA PRO A 512 15.68 28.15 -3.00
C PRO A 512 14.76 26.99 -2.63
N GLN A 513 13.58 27.29 -2.07
CA GLN A 513 12.56 26.30 -1.74
C GLN A 513 11.93 25.64 -2.98
N ASP A 514 11.80 26.38 -4.08
CA ASP A 514 11.25 25.86 -5.34
C ASP A 514 12.27 24.92 -6.01
N LEU A 515 13.55 25.30 -6.00
CA LEU A 515 14.66 24.41 -6.42
C LEU A 515 14.71 23.14 -5.56
N ALA A 516 14.53 23.27 -4.24
CA ALA A 516 14.48 22.11 -3.34
C ALA A 516 13.30 21.18 -3.64
N ALA A 517 12.12 21.72 -4.00
CA ALA A 517 10.95 20.94 -4.38
C ALA A 517 11.18 20.14 -5.67
N ILE A 518 11.78 20.75 -6.70
CA ILE A 518 12.17 20.05 -7.94
C ILE A 518 13.16 18.93 -7.62
N ASN A 519 14.20 19.22 -6.83
CA ASN A 519 15.21 18.23 -6.45
C ASN A 519 14.60 17.04 -5.68
N ASN A 520 13.69 17.30 -4.73
CA ASN A 520 13.05 16.24 -3.95
C ASN A 520 12.12 15.37 -4.78
N ARG A 521 11.39 15.93 -5.75
CA ARG A 521 10.53 15.16 -6.66
C ARG A 521 11.31 14.07 -7.40
N TRP A 522 12.53 14.38 -7.83
CA TRP A 522 13.37 13.42 -8.56
C TRP A 522 14.11 12.44 -7.65
N ARG A 523 14.23 12.70 -6.34
CA ARG A 523 14.78 11.73 -5.36
C ARG A 523 13.85 10.53 -5.14
N VAL A 524 12.54 10.76 -5.15
CA VAL A 524 11.50 9.72 -4.94
C VAL A 524 11.00 9.14 -6.27
N TYR A 525 11.55 9.59 -7.41
CA TYR A 525 11.16 9.09 -8.71
C TYR A 525 11.70 7.66 -8.93
N THR A 526 10.87 6.67 -8.64
CA THR A 526 11.08 5.30 -9.10
C THR A 526 10.42 5.19 -10.48
N PRO A 527 11.17 5.02 -11.59
CA PRO A 527 10.53 4.71 -12.85
C PRO A 527 9.69 3.44 -12.65
N SER A 528 8.39 3.53 -12.91
CA SER A 528 7.48 2.39 -12.88
C SER A 528 7.75 1.49 -14.10
N SER A 529 8.92 0.86 -14.11
CA SER A 529 9.17 -0.32 -14.92
C SER A 529 8.87 -1.54 -14.05
N ALA A 530 7.58 -1.84 -13.89
CA ALA A 530 7.20 -3.23 -13.71
C ALA A 530 7.73 -3.96 -14.96
N ASN A 531 8.90 -4.58 -14.83
CA ASN A 531 9.66 -5.17 -15.91
C ASN A 531 8.90 -6.38 -16.49
N TRP A 532 7.98 -6.14 -17.42
CA TRP A 532 7.36 -7.19 -18.23
C TRP A 532 8.41 -8.10 -18.89
N HIS A 533 9.56 -7.53 -19.25
CA HIS A 533 10.70 -8.24 -19.80
C HIS A 533 11.33 -9.29 -18.86
N ASP A 534 11.25 -9.11 -17.54
CA ASP A 534 11.76 -10.11 -16.59
C ASP A 534 10.86 -11.37 -16.58
N TYR A 535 9.56 -11.19 -16.86
CA TYR A 535 8.61 -12.30 -16.99
C TYR A 535 8.65 -12.94 -18.38
N GLU A 536 9.05 -12.23 -19.45
CA GLU A 536 9.12 -12.82 -20.79
C GLU A 536 10.05 -14.04 -20.84
N ARG A 537 11.22 -13.97 -20.21
CA ARG A 537 12.15 -15.12 -20.17
C ARG A 537 11.58 -16.30 -19.40
N LEU A 538 10.92 -16.05 -18.26
CA LEU A 538 10.26 -17.09 -17.47
C LEU A 538 9.11 -17.73 -18.26
N ILE A 539 8.30 -16.92 -18.94
CA ILE A 539 7.21 -17.37 -19.80
C ILE A 539 7.73 -18.22 -20.95
N TYR A 540 8.79 -17.78 -21.64
CA TYR A 540 9.43 -18.58 -22.69
C TYR A 540 10.04 -19.87 -22.13
N GLN A 541 10.65 -19.87 -20.94
CA GLN A 541 11.17 -21.09 -20.30
C GLN A 541 10.04 -22.06 -19.93
N ILE A 542 8.91 -21.56 -19.43
CA ILE A 542 7.73 -22.37 -19.14
C ILE A 542 7.14 -22.94 -20.43
N LEU A 543 7.00 -22.13 -21.49
CA LEU A 543 6.47 -22.57 -22.79
C LEU A 543 7.39 -23.57 -23.49
N ILE A 544 8.71 -23.34 -23.46
CA ILE A 544 9.71 -24.28 -23.99
C ILE A 544 9.72 -25.56 -23.15
N GLY A 545 9.67 -25.45 -21.82
CA GLY A 545 9.59 -26.59 -20.90
C GLY A 545 8.35 -27.44 -21.18
N ALA A 546 7.18 -26.81 -21.25
CA ALA A 546 5.91 -27.47 -21.59
C ALA A 546 5.94 -28.07 -23.01
N GLY A 547 6.51 -27.35 -23.98
CA GLY A 547 6.66 -27.82 -25.37
C GLY A 547 7.59 -29.02 -25.48
N LEU A 548 8.73 -29.03 -24.77
CA LEU A 548 9.66 -30.16 -24.71
C LEU A 548 9.04 -31.36 -24.01
N LEU A 549 8.25 -31.13 -22.95
CA LEU A 549 7.54 -32.18 -22.24
C LEU A 549 6.46 -32.81 -23.13
N LEU A 550 5.71 -31.98 -23.88
CA LEU A 550 4.75 -32.44 -24.87
C LEU A 550 5.42 -33.21 -26.01
N LEU A 551 6.52 -32.70 -26.58
CA LEU A 551 7.29 -33.40 -27.61
C LEU A 551 7.89 -34.70 -27.09
N GLY A 552 8.35 -34.74 -25.85
CA GLY A 552 8.82 -35.93 -25.16
C GLY A 552 7.72 -36.97 -25.00
N LEU A 553 6.52 -36.56 -24.58
CA LEU A 553 5.33 -37.41 -24.48
C LEU A 553 4.90 -37.94 -25.85
N LEU A 554 4.91 -37.11 -26.89
CA LEU A 554 4.56 -37.51 -28.26
C LEU A 554 5.61 -38.46 -28.86
N ALA A 555 6.89 -38.20 -28.65
CA ALA A 555 7.99 -39.07 -29.07
C ALA A 555 7.95 -40.40 -28.31
N TRP A 556 7.69 -40.38 -27.00
CA TRP A 556 7.50 -41.57 -26.17
C TRP A 556 6.33 -42.40 -26.65
N ASN A 557 5.21 -41.75 -26.98
CA ASN A 557 4.02 -42.41 -27.51
C ASN A 557 4.29 -43.03 -28.90
N ALA A 558 4.97 -42.31 -29.79
CA ALA A 558 5.37 -42.83 -31.10
C ALA A 558 6.39 -43.97 -30.98
N TRP A 559 7.35 -43.86 -30.06
CA TRP A 559 8.35 -44.89 -29.76
C TRP A 559 7.69 -46.15 -29.20
N MET A 560 6.80 -46.03 -28.22
CA MET A 560 5.99 -47.13 -27.69
C MET A 560 5.21 -47.85 -28.79
N ARG A 561 4.53 -47.11 -29.68
CA ARG A 561 3.80 -47.71 -30.81
C ARG A 561 4.71 -48.38 -31.84
N ARG A 562 6.00 -48.02 -31.89
CA ARG A 562 7.00 -48.66 -32.75
C ARG A 562 7.61 -49.89 -32.07
N GLN A 563 7.84 -49.82 -30.77
CA GLN A 563 8.35 -50.92 -29.95
C GLN A 563 7.34 -52.06 -29.85
N ILE A 564 6.04 -51.77 -29.72
CA ILE A 564 4.97 -52.78 -29.72
C ILE A 564 4.94 -53.50 -31.08
N ARG A 565 5.05 -52.75 -32.19
CA ARG A 565 5.13 -53.33 -33.54
C ARG A 565 6.39 -54.16 -33.79
N GLN A 566 7.49 -53.88 -33.09
CA GLN A 566 8.70 -54.73 -33.10
C GLN A 566 8.55 -55.98 -32.22
N ARG A 567 7.82 -55.90 -31.11
CA ARG A 567 7.59 -57.01 -30.17
C ARG A 567 6.69 -58.10 -30.77
N GLU A 568 5.64 -57.69 -31.47
CA GLU A 568 4.73 -58.59 -32.22
C GLU A 568 5.42 -59.29 -33.39
N ALA A 569 6.57 -58.76 -33.85
CA ALA A 569 7.40 -59.42 -34.86
C ALA A 569 8.39 -60.43 -34.25
N ALA A 570 8.74 -60.30 -32.96
CA ALA A 570 9.60 -61.23 -32.22
C ALA A 570 8.83 -62.44 -31.66
N GLU A 571 7.56 -62.28 -31.27
CA GLU A 571 6.66 -63.41 -30.94
C GLU A 571 6.48 -64.38 -32.13
N ARG A 572 6.66 -63.88 -33.36
CA ARG A 572 6.70 -64.70 -34.58
C ARG A 572 7.98 -65.52 -34.74
N ALA A 573 8.96 -65.36 -33.85
CA ALA A 573 10.09 -66.26 -33.71
C ALA A 573 9.91 -67.21 -32.50
N LEU A 574 8.67 -67.58 -32.17
CA LEU A 574 8.19 -68.97 -32.11
C LEU A 574 9.04 -69.98 -31.31
N GLY A 575 10.23 -70.31 -31.79
CA GLY A 575 11.06 -71.37 -31.25
C GLY A 575 11.71 -71.02 -29.91
N ASP A 576 11.88 -69.73 -29.60
CA ASP A 576 12.36 -69.27 -28.30
C ASP A 576 11.37 -69.59 -27.16
N GLN A 577 10.10 -69.86 -27.47
CA GLN A 577 9.04 -70.15 -26.50
C GLN A 577 9.32 -71.38 -25.62
N PHE A 578 10.21 -72.31 -26.01
CA PHE A 578 10.51 -73.51 -25.20
C PHE A 578 11.63 -73.28 -24.17
N GLU A 579 12.66 -72.51 -24.53
CA GLU A 579 13.74 -72.07 -23.61
C GLU A 579 13.26 -70.94 -22.69
N PHE A 580 12.44 -70.01 -23.19
CA PHE A 580 11.75 -69.00 -22.39
C PHE A 580 10.86 -69.61 -21.31
N MET A 581 10.11 -70.69 -21.60
CA MET A 581 9.27 -71.40 -20.61
C MET A 581 10.10 -72.05 -19.48
N ARG A 582 11.24 -72.68 -19.80
CA ARG A 582 12.12 -73.33 -18.81
C ARG A 582 12.88 -72.31 -17.96
N ALA A 583 13.39 -71.23 -18.57
CA ALA A 583 14.03 -70.13 -17.86
C ALA A 583 13.03 -69.28 -17.05
N LEU A 584 11.78 -69.13 -17.51
CA LEU A 584 10.69 -68.50 -16.75
C LEU A 584 10.43 -69.25 -15.45
N VAL A 585 10.31 -70.58 -15.50
CA VAL A 585 10.04 -71.37 -14.31
C VAL A 585 11.27 -71.38 -13.39
N GLU A 586 12.46 -71.70 -13.89
CA GLU A 586 13.71 -71.81 -13.10
C GLU A 586 14.27 -70.46 -12.59
N GLY A 587 14.19 -69.42 -13.41
CA GLY A 587 14.71 -68.08 -13.11
C GLY A 587 13.78 -67.21 -12.26
N THR A 588 12.54 -67.64 -12.02
CA THR A 588 11.65 -66.93 -11.09
C THR A 588 12.22 -67.08 -9.67
N PRO A 589 12.52 -65.98 -8.94
CA PRO A 589 13.07 -66.02 -7.58
C PRO A 589 12.07 -66.51 -6.53
N HIS A 590 10.87 -66.90 -6.95
CA HIS A 590 9.75 -67.34 -6.14
C HIS A 590 9.47 -68.83 -6.37
N PRO A 591 9.17 -69.61 -5.33
CA PRO A 591 8.84 -71.03 -5.47
C PRO A 591 7.65 -71.28 -6.40
N ILE A 592 7.85 -72.11 -7.43
CA ILE A 592 6.81 -72.59 -8.35
C ILE A 592 6.93 -74.11 -8.47
N TYR A 593 5.79 -74.78 -8.47
CA TYR A 593 5.70 -76.23 -8.51
C TYR A 593 4.46 -76.72 -9.26
N VAL A 594 4.55 -77.95 -9.77
CA VAL A 594 3.49 -78.65 -10.48
C VAL A 594 3.28 -79.99 -9.81
N ARG A 595 2.03 -80.30 -9.48
CA ARG A 595 1.61 -81.60 -8.91
C ARG A 595 0.58 -82.27 -9.82
N ASP A 596 0.59 -83.60 -9.86
CA ASP A 596 -0.37 -84.39 -10.63
C ASP A 596 -1.72 -84.57 -9.90
N ARG A 597 -2.62 -85.36 -10.51
CA ARG A 597 -3.97 -85.66 -9.97
C ARG A 597 -3.94 -86.33 -8.60
N GLU A 598 -2.90 -87.09 -8.31
CA GLU A 598 -2.67 -87.76 -7.03
C GLU A 598 -2.07 -86.79 -5.98
N GLY A 599 -1.81 -85.53 -6.35
CA GLY A 599 -1.23 -84.51 -5.47
C GLY A 599 0.29 -84.62 -5.32
N THR A 600 0.93 -85.37 -6.21
CA THR A 600 2.34 -85.72 -6.16
C THR A 600 3.18 -84.73 -6.97
N LEU A 601 4.34 -84.32 -6.46
CA LEU A 601 5.20 -83.32 -7.11
C LEU A 601 5.82 -83.87 -8.41
N ARG A 602 5.55 -83.20 -9.55
CA ARG A 602 6.07 -83.57 -10.88
C ARG A 602 7.18 -82.65 -11.36
N MET A 603 7.08 -81.38 -11.05
CA MET A 603 8.08 -80.38 -11.42
C MET A 603 8.12 -79.30 -10.35
N CYS A 604 9.29 -78.73 -10.11
CA CYS A 604 9.47 -77.51 -9.33
C CYS A 604 10.64 -76.72 -9.91
N ASN A 605 10.72 -75.44 -9.56
CA ASN A 605 11.86 -74.60 -9.88
C ASN A 605 12.91 -74.59 -8.76
N ASP A 606 14.11 -74.11 -9.08
CA ASP A 606 15.24 -74.06 -8.15
C ASP A 606 14.99 -73.14 -6.94
N SER A 607 14.13 -72.13 -7.08
CA SER A 607 13.70 -71.30 -5.94
C SER A 607 12.88 -72.09 -4.91
N TYR A 608 12.03 -73.01 -5.36
CA TYR A 608 11.33 -73.95 -4.46
C TYR A 608 12.32 -74.84 -3.70
N LEU A 609 13.34 -75.37 -4.39
CA LEU A 609 14.37 -76.20 -3.78
C LEU A 609 15.22 -75.43 -2.75
N ARG A 610 15.63 -74.21 -3.08
CA ARG A 610 16.43 -73.35 -2.18
C ARG A 610 15.66 -72.94 -0.92
N VAL A 611 14.38 -72.56 -1.05
CA VAL A 611 13.56 -72.11 0.08
C VAL A 611 13.34 -73.23 1.10
N PHE A 612 13.14 -74.48 0.67
CA PHE A 612 13.04 -75.63 1.58
C PHE A 612 14.38 -76.34 1.85
N SER A 613 15.48 -75.86 1.28
CA SER A 613 16.81 -76.49 1.38
C SER A 613 16.80 -77.99 1.05
N ALA A 614 16.09 -78.37 -0.02
CA ALA A 614 15.89 -79.76 -0.44
C ALA A 614 16.52 -80.05 -1.81
N GLN A 615 16.92 -81.30 -2.04
CA GLN A 615 17.36 -81.76 -3.37
C GLN A 615 16.17 -82.24 -4.20
N ARG A 616 16.24 -82.09 -5.52
CA ARG A 616 15.11 -82.35 -6.43
C ARG A 616 14.70 -83.81 -6.42
N GLU A 617 15.67 -84.71 -6.44
CA GLU A 617 15.50 -86.17 -6.49
C GLU A 617 14.78 -86.70 -5.25
N ASP A 618 14.92 -86.02 -4.12
CA ASP A 618 14.36 -86.44 -2.84
C ASP A 618 12.89 -86.06 -2.67
N ILE A 619 12.33 -85.21 -3.55
CA ILE A 619 11.01 -84.61 -3.36
C ILE A 619 10.08 -84.75 -4.55
N ILE A 620 10.62 -84.93 -5.76
CA ILE A 620 9.83 -85.30 -6.94
C ILE A 620 9.22 -86.69 -6.68
N GLY A 621 7.92 -86.85 -6.96
CA GLY A 621 7.22 -88.09 -6.67
C GLY A 621 6.65 -88.20 -5.25
N LYS A 622 6.76 -87.15 -4.40
CA LYS A 622 6.16 -87.14 -3.05
C LYS A 622 4.92 -86.24 -2.94
N SER A 623 4.01 -86.62 -2.05
CA SER A 623 2.82 -85.81 -1.69
C SER A 623 3.20 -84.60 -0.81
N ALA A 624 2.26 -83.69 -0.58
CA ALA A 624 2.50 -82.52 0.27
C ALA A 624 2.75 -82.89 1.74
N THR A 625 2.17 -84.00 2.21
CA THR A 625 2.28 -84.52 3.58
C THR A 625 3.52 -85.38 3.82
N GLU A 626 4.14 -85.90 2.75
CA GLU A 626 5.38 -86.68 2.80
C GLU A 626 6.60 -85.87 2.30
N GLY A 627 6.36 -84.62 1.90
CA GLY A 627 7.34 -83.71 1.29
C GLY A 627 8.00 -82.75 2.29
N VAL A 628 8.32 -81.56 1.81
CA VAL A 628 9.20 -80.58 2.48
C VAL A 628 8.54 -79.66 3.52
N LEU A 629 7.24 -79.81 3.77
CA LEU A 629 6.51 -78.99 4.74
C LEU A 629 6.68 -79.56 6.15
N GLY A 630 7.35 -78.82 7.04
CA GLY A 630 7.66 -79.27 8.41
C GLY A 630 6.46 -79.26 9.37
N ASN A 631 5.41 -78.48 9.08
CA ASN A 631 4.19 -78.43 9.87
C ASN A 631 3.13 -79.39 9.31
N ALA A 632 2.85 -80.48 10.04
CA ALA A 632 1.91 -81.52 9.63
C ALA A 632 0.44 -81.05 9.54
N PHE A 633 0.10 -79.92 10.15
CA PHE A 633 -1.23 -79.31 10.01
C PHE A 633 -1.35 -78.55 8.69
N GLU A 634 -0.38 -77.68 8.38
CA GLU A 634 -0.34 -76.91 7.12
C GLU A 634 -0.23 -77.84 5.90
N ALA A 635 0.58 -78.89 5.99
CA ALA A 635 0.72 -79.86 4.90
C ALA A 635 -0.60 -80.56 4.53
N ARG A 636 -1.44 -80.84 5.54
CA ARG A 636 -2.78 -81.42 5.34
C ARG A 636 -3.77 -80.41 4.77
N GLU A 637 -3.72 -79.17 5.24
CA GLU A 637 -4.54 -78.08 4.70
C GLU A 637 -4.23 -77.81 3.22
N TYR A 638 -2.94 -77.77 2.86
CA TYR A 638 -2.50 -77.55 1.49
C TYR A 638 -2.90 -78.73 0.58
N ALA A 639 -2.79 -79.98 1.07
CA ALA A 639 -3.26 -81.14 0.34
C ALA A 639 -4.78 -81.13 0.09
N ALA A 640 -5.56 -80.73 1.09
CA ALA A 640 -7.01 -80.57 0.97
C ALA A 640 -7.38 -79.47 -0.04
N ASP A 641 -6.64 -78.37 -0.06
CA ASP A 641 -6.80 -77.28 -1.03
C ASP A 641 -6.46 -77.71 -2.45
N TYR A 642 -5.39 -78.48 -2.65
CA TYR A 642 -5.06 -79.03 -3.97
C TYR A 642 -6.18 -79.90 -4.52
N GLN A 643 -6.72 -80.81 -3.69
CA GLN A 643 -7.85 -81.65 -4.11
C GLN A 643 -9.11 -80.83 -4.38
N ARG A 644 -9.37 -79.81 -3.57
CA ARG A 644 -10.49 -78.90 -3.78
C ARG A 644 -10.37 -78.17 -5.10
N VAL A 645 -9.20 -77.64 -5.45
CA VAL A 645 -8.94 -76.97 -6.74
C VAL A 645 -9.11 -77.94 -7.90
N MET A 646 -8.65 -79.18 -7.77
CA MET A 646 -8.80 -80.19 -8.83
C MET A 646 -10.27 -80.61 -9.02
N ALA A 647 -11.01 -80.81 -7.94
CA ALA A 647 -12.41 -81.25 -7.97
C ALA A 647 -13.37 -80.13 -8.40
N SER A 648 -13.19 -78.92 -7.86
CA SER A 648 -13.98 -77.74 -8.23
C SER A 648 -13.56 -77.17 -9.59
N ASN A 649 -12.35 -77.48 -10.03
CA ASN A 649 -11.74 -76.99 -11.24
C ASN A 649 -11.65 -75.45 -11.31
N THR A 650 -11.59 -74.82 -10.15
CA THR A 650 -11.49 -73.38 -9.96
C THR A 650 -10.22 -73.04 -9.22
N ALA A 651 -9.52 -72.03 -9.71
CA ALA A 651 -8.31 -71.51 -9.09
C ALA A 651 -8.58 -71.09 -7.63
N LEU A 652 -7.64 -71.39 -6.75
CA LEU A 652 -7.64 -70.91 -5.39
C LEU A 652 -6.43 -70.01 -5.18
N ILE A 653 -6.68 -68.76 -4.85
CA ILE A 653 -5.64 -67.77 -4.59
C ILE A 653 -5.97 -67.11 -3.27
N LEU A 654 -5.03 -67.14 -2.33
CA LEU A 654 -5.17 -66.47 -1.05
C LEU A 654 -3.83 -66.15 -0.41
N ASP A 655 -3.87 -65.20 0.51
CA ASP A 655 -2.78 -64.93 1.44
C ASP A 655 -2.85 -65.94 2.58
N ARG A 656 -1.72 -66.55 2.93
CA ARG A 656 -1.64 -67.46 4.07
C ARG A 656 -0.25 -67.43 4.72
N PRO A 657 -0.14 -67.79 6.00
CA PRO A 657 1.17 -68.01 6.62
C PRO A 657 1.80 -69.30 6.08
N LEU A 658 3.13 -69.31 5.96
CA LEU A 658 3.94 -70.48 5.68
C LEU A 658 5.09 -70.56 6.69
N HIS A 659 5.20 -71.69 7.39
CA HIS A 659 6.29 -71.93 8.33
C HIS A 659 7.37 -72.82 7.71
N ILE A 660 8.61 -72.34 7.71
CA ILE A 660 9.78 -73.06 7.21
C ILE A 660 10.88 -73.00 8.27
N GLY A 661 11.06 -74.09 9.02
CA GLY A 661 11.92 -74.10 10.20
C GLY A 661 11.41 -73.09 11.26
N ASP A 662 12.29 -72.23 11.75
CA ASP A 662 11.96 -71.18 12.73
C ASP A 662 11.44 -69.87 12.09
N ARG A 663 11.29 -69.82 10.75
CA ARG A 663 10.84 -68.61 10.03
C ARG A 663 9.36 -68.70 9.65
N GLN A 664 8.63 -67.63 9.95
CA GLN A 664 7.23 -67.45 9.53
C GLN A 664 7.17 -66.42 8.40
N LEU A 665 6.64 -66.82 7.24
CA LEU A 665 6.47 -65.96 6.07
C LEU A 665 4.98 -65.71 5.80
N THR A 666 4.64 -64.54 5.28
CA THR A 666 3.31 -64.28 4.72
C THR A 666 3.38 -64.39 3.21
N ILE A 667 2.70 -65.40 2.67
CA ILE A 667 2.80 -65.74 1.26
C ILE A 667 1.50 -65.44 0.51
N TYR A 668 1.62 -64.84 -0.66
CA TYR A 668 0.54 -64.79 -1.66
C TYR A 668 0.58 -66.10 -2.44
N HIS A 669 -0.30 -67.04 -2.10
CA HIS A 669 -0.28 -68.41 -2.63
C HIS A 669 -1.36 -68.59 -3.69
N TRP A 670 -0.96 -68.96 -4.90
CA TRP A 670 -1.88 -69.34 -5.96
C TRP A 670 -1.78 -70.83 -6.27
N ILE A 671 -2.93 -71.45 -6.49
CA ILE A 671 -3.08 -72.85 -6.88
C ILE A 671 -4.07 -72.88 -8.05
N LEU A 672 -3.59 -73.29 -9.22
CA LEU A 672 -4.35 -73.29 -10.46
C LEU A 672 -4.48 -74.73 -10.98
N PRO A 673 -5.67 -75.17 -11.42
CA PRO A 673 -5.78 -76.45 -12.09
C PRO A 673 -5.12 -76.35 -13.47
N PHE A 674 -4.15 -77.22 -13.76
CA PHE A 674 -3.52 -77.30 -15.07
C PHE A 674 -4.22 -78.38 -15.90
N ARG A 675 -4.47 -78.06 -17.17
CA ARG A 675 -5.27 -78.88 -18.09
C ARG A 675 -4.44 -79.30 -19.27
N ASP A 676 -4.75 -80.47 -19.81
CA ASP A 676 -4.25 -80.84 -21.13
C ASP A 676 -5.01 -80.11 -22.25
N SER A 677 -4.60 -80.36 -23.49
CA SER A 677 -5.24 -79.82 -24.70
C SER A 677 -6.69 -80.27 -24.90
N LEU A 678 -7.18 -81.24 -24.12
CA LEU A 678 -8.56 -81.74 -24.14
C LEU A 678 -9.42 -81.12 -23.02
N GLY A 679 -8.84 -80.26 -22.16
CA GLY A 679 -9.54 -79.50 -21.12
C GLY A 679 -9.68 -80.23 -19.78
N GLU A 680 -9.16 -81.46 -19.70
CA GLU A 680 -9.18 -82.30 -18.51
C GLU A 680 -8.11 -81.86 -17.52
N VAL A 681 -8.46 -81.77 -16.23
CA VAL A 681 -7.52 -81.31 -15.19
C VAL A 681 -6.45 -82.37 -14.98
N GLN A 682 -5.21 -82.14 -15.38
CA GLN A 682 -4.10 -83.09 -15.23
C GLN A 682 -3.33 -82.94 -13.91
N GLY A 683 -3.67 -81.91 -13.13
CA GLY A 683 -3.04 -81.64 -11.85
C GLY A 683 -3.19 -80.18 -11.46
N ILE A 684 -2.29 -79.69 -10.61
CA ILE A 684 -2.23 -78.29 -10.20
C ILE A 684 -0.86 -77.69 -10.47
N ILE A 685 -0.84 -76.41 -10.83
CA ILE A 685 0.35 -75.57 -10.80
C ILE A 685 0.16 -74.60 -9.64
N GLY A 686 1.09 -74.65 -8.69
CA GLY A 686 1.11 -73.78 -7.54
C GLY A 686 2.38 -72.96 -7.48
N GLY A 687 2.30 -71.81 -6.84
CA GLY A 687 3.48 -71.00 -6.53
C GLY A 687 3.14 -69.95 -5.51
N TRP A 688 4.17 -69.39 -4.88
CA TRP A 688 3.94 -68.32 -3.92
C TRP A 688 5.05 -67.28 -3.93
N ILE A 689 4.66 -66.04 -3.62
CA ILE A 689 5.57 -64.93 -3.43
C ILE A 689 5.56 -64.56 -1.95
N ASP A 690 6.74 -64.40 -1.37
CA ASP A 690 6.87 -63.77 -0.06
C ASP A 690 6.52 -62.29 -0.22
N ILE A 691 5.41 -61.88 0.37
CA ILE A 691 4.93 -60.50 0.34
C ILE A 691 5.22 -59.77 1.64
N SER A 692 6.06 -60.32 2.53
CA SER A 692 6.34 -59.74 3.84
C SER A 692 6.98 -58.34 3.73
N GLU A 693 8.06 -58.19 2.97
CA GLU A 693 8.74 -56.90 2.75
C GLU A 693 7.90 -55.94 1.90
N ARG A 694 7.17 -56.46 0.90
CA ARG A 694 6.27 -55.66 0.06
C ARG A 694 5.09 -55.10 0.85
N ARG A 695 4.51 -55.87 1.77
CA ARG A 695 3.49 -55.36 2.70
C ARG A 695 4.05 -54.24 3.56
N GLN A 696 5.22 -54.46 4.16
CA GLN A 696 5.88 -53.46 4.99
C GLN A 696 6.17 -52.16 4.22
N LEU A 697 6.72 -52.24 3.00
CA LEU A 697 7.02 -51.08 2.16
C LEU A 697 5.77 -50.37 1.63
N ILE A 698 4.68 -51.11 1.35
CA ILE A 698 3.40 -50.50 0.97
C ILE A 698 2.81 -49.77 2.17
N GLU A 699 2.88 -50.33 3.37
CA GLU A 699 2.45 -49.68 4.61
C GLU A 699 3.30 -48.44 4.92
N ASP A 700 4.63 -48.51 4.79
CA ASP A 700 5.55 -47.39 5.02
C ASP A 700 5.37 -46.27 3.99
N LEU A 701 5.23 -46.62 2.69
CA LEU A 701 4.99 -45.66 1.62
C LEU A 701 3.61 -45.02 1.75
N GLN A 702 2.61 -45.81 2.14
CA GLN A 702 1.26 -45.32 2.35
C GLN A 702 1.20 -44.40 3.57
N ALA A 703 1.88 -44.73 4.67
CA ALA A 703 2.03 -43.86 5.83
C ALA A 703 2.76 -42.54 5.49
N ALA A 704 3.88 -42.60 4.74
CA ALA A 704 4.63 -41.42 4.35
C ALA A 704 3.84 -40.52 3.37
N LYS A 705 3.11 -41.11 2.42
CA LYS A 705 2.24 -40.39 1.50
C LYS A 705 1.04 -39.78 2.22
N GLU A 706 0.39 -40.53 3.10
CA GLU A 706 -0.72 -40.04 3.92
C GLU A 706 -0.25 -38.87 4.81
N GLN A 707 0.96 -38.92 5.36
CA GLN A 707 1.54 -37.80 6.12
C GLN A 707 1.78 -36.55 5.27
N ALA A 708 2.33 -36.70 4.06
CA ALA A 708 2.57 -35.58 3.14
C ALA A 708 1.27 -34.98 2.59
N ASP A 709 0.32 -35.84 2.21
CA ASP A 709 -1.01 -35.43 1.72
C ASP A 709 -1.81 -34.78 2.86
N ALA A 710 -1.69 -35.26 4.10
CA ALA A 710 -2.29 -34.64 5.28
C ALA A 710 -1.73 -33.23 5.53
N ALA A 711 -0.41 -33.05 5.48
CA ALA A 711 0.22 -31.74 5.65
C ALA A 711 -0.18 -30.75 4.53
N SER A 712 -0.24 -31.21 3.27
CA SER A 712 -0.65 -30.36 2.15
C SER A 712 -2.14 -30.00 2.18
N ARG A 713 -2.99 -30.94 2.62
CA ARG A 713 -4.43 -30.67 2.82
C ARG A 713 -4.65 -29.73 3.98
N ALA A 714 -3.97 -29.92 5.11
CA ALA A 714 -4.03 -29.02 6.26
C ALA A 714 -3.68 -27.58 5.87
N LYS A 715 -2.61 -27.38 5.07
CA LYS A 715 -2.21 -26.06 4.58
C LYS A 715 -3.23 -25.42 3.63
N SER A 716 -3.81 -26.21 2.72
CA SER A 716 -4.84 -25.72 1.80
C SER A 716 -6.15 -25.39 2.52
N THR A 717 -6.56 -26.24 3.47
CA THR A 717 -7.73 -26.01 4.33
C THR A 717 -7.53 -24.78 5.20
N PHE A 718 -6.34 -24.59 5.80
CA PHE A 718 -5.99 -23.39 6.55
C PHE A 718 -6.20 -22.11 5.71
N LEU A 719 -5.61 -22.04 4.51
CA LEU A 719 -5.75 -20.85 3.64
C LEU A 719 -7.19 -20.62 3.17
N ALA A 720 -7.92 -21.69 2.86
CA ALA A 720 -9.32 -21.60 2.45
C ALA A 720 -10.22 -21.09 3.60
N THR A 721 -10.04 -21.62 4.81
CA THR A 721 -10.74 -21.18 6.01
C THR A 721 -10.42 -19.72 6.33
N MET A 722 -9.14 -19.30 6.27
CA MET A 722 -8.76 -17.89 6.47
C MET A 722 -9.44 -16.95 5.48
N SER A 723 -9.48 -17.31 4.20
CA SER A 723 -10.14 -16.48 3.20
C SER A 723 -11.64 -16.32 3.49
N HIS A 724 -12.29 -17.36 4.01
CA HIS A 724 -13.71 -17.32 4.36
C HIS A 724 -14.00 -16.57 5.66
N GLU A 725 -13.19 -16.77 6.70
CA GLU A 725 -13.31 -16.10 8.01
C GLU A 725 -12.97 -14.61 7.93
N ILE A 726 -12.12 -14.17 7.00
CA ILE A 726 -11.85 -12.74 6.74
C ILE A 726 -12.95 -12.12 5.88
N ARG A 727 -13.42 -12.82 4.85
CA ARG A 727 -14.38 -12.27 3.87
C ARG A 727 -15.75 -11.99 4.47
N THR A 728 -16.19 -12.82 5.41
CA THR A 728 -17.52 -12.72 6.04
C THR A 728 -17.71 -11.46 6.88
N PRO A 729 -16.85 -11.13 7.88
CA PRO A 729 -16.96 -9.87 8.62
C PRO A 729 -16.68 -8.67 7.73
N MET A 730 -15.74 -8.75 6.80
CA MET A 730 -15.44 -7.64 5.86
C MET A 730 -16.65 -7.27 5.00
N ASN A 731 -17.38 -8.25 4.45
CA ASN A 731 -18.58 -7.99 3.67
C ASN A 731 -19.74 -7.44 4.54
N ALA A 732 -19.81 -7.85 5.81
CA ALA A 732 -20.78 -7.31 6.77
C ALA A 732 -20.48 -5.84 7.11
N VAL A 733 -19.21 -5.47 7.33
CA VAL A 733 -18.77 -4.08 7.53
C VAL A 733 -19.15 -3.22 6.33
N ILE A 734 -18.76 -3.63 5.13
CA ILE A 734 -19.02 -2.87 3.89
C ILE A 734 -20.53 -2.73 3.65
N GLY A 735 -21.28 -3.83 3.78
CA GLY A 735 -22.72 -3.83 3.54
C GLY A 735 -23.51 -2.99 4.54
N MET A 736 -23.16 -3.06 5.83
CA MET A 736 -23.83 -2.26 6.87
C MET A 736 -23.47 -0.78 6.78
N LEU A 737 -22.23 -0.44 6.42
CA LEU A 737 -21.84 0.94 6.15
C LEU A 737 -22.51 1.50 4.88
N GLU A 738 -22.63 0.72 3.80
CA GLU A 738 -23.38 1.14 2.60
C GLU A 738 -24.87 1.39 2.92
N LEU A 739 -25.48 0.53 3.73
CA LEU A 739 -26.88 0.69 4.17
C LEU A 739 -27.05 1.92 5.06
N ALA A 740 -26.14 2.15 6.01
CA ALA A 740 -26.14 3.32 6.87
C ALA A 740 -25.95 4.62 6.05
N LEU A 741 -25.04 4.63 5.08
CA LEU A 741 -24.81 5.77 4.18
C LEU A 741 -26.04 6.05 3.30
N LYS A 742 -26.64 5.02 2.68
CA LYS A 742 -27.86 5.19 1.87
C LYS A 742 -29.06 5.69 2.67
N ARG A 743 -29.21 5.26 3.92
CA ARG A 743 -30.29 5.75 4.80
C ARG A 743 -30.01 7.16 5.31
N ALA A 744 -28.75 7.49 5.58
CA ALA A 744 -28.35 8.85 5.94
C ALA A 744 -28.65 9.85 4.82
N ASP A 745 -28.48 9.47 3.53
CA ASP A 745 -28.88 10.28 2.37
C ASP A 745 -30.39 10.58 2.33
N HIS A 746 -31.20 9.77 3.02
CA HIS A 746 -32.65 9.96 3.20
C HIS A 746 -33.02 10.56 4.57
N GLY A 747 -32.05 11.00 5.36
CA GLY A 747 -32.25 11.61 6.68
C GLY A 747 -32.48 10.61 7.82
N GLU A 748 -32.29 9.31 7.58
CA GLU A 748 -32.44 8.24 8.59
C GLU A 748 -31.06 7.78 9.08
N LEU A 749 -30.76 8.00 10.37
CA LEU A 749 -29.54 7.50 11.00
C LEU A 749 -29.74 6.04 11.45
N ASP A 750 -29.17 5.09 10.69
CA ASP A 750 -29.20 3.68 11.06
C ASP A 750 -28.07 3.33 12.02
N ARG A 751 -28.26 3.72 13.28
CA ARG A 751 -27.34 3.42 14.39
C ARG A 751 -27.08 1.92 14.53
N SER A 752 -28.08 1.08 14.25
CA SER A 752 -27.94 -0.38 14.34
C SER A 752 -26.98 -0.93 13.28
N ALA A 753 -27.03 -0.40 12.05
CA ALA A 753 -26.10 -0.78 11.00
C ALA A 753 -24.66 -0.33 11.32
N ILE A 754 -24.48 0.86 11.89
CA ILE A 754 -23.15 1.34 12.32
C ILE A 754 -22.60 0.48 13.47
N GLU A 755 -23.43 0.13 14.45
CA GLU A 755 -23.03 -0.74 15.57
C GLU A 755 -22.64 -2.15 15.08
N VAL A 756 -23.36 -2.72 14.11
CA VAL A 756 -23.02 -4.03 13.51
C VAL A 756 -21.75 -3.95 12.65
N ALA A 757 -21.54 -2.84 11.92
CA ALA A 757 -20.29 -2.63 11.19
C ALA A 757 -19.10 -2.50 12.13
N TYR A 758 -19.24 -1.75 13.22
CA TYR A 758 -18.20 -1.57 14.21
C TYR A 758 -17.86 -2.89 14.93
N SER A 759 -18.86 -3.68 15.32
CA SER A 759 -18.61 -5.01 15.92
C SER A 759 -17.90 -5.94 14.93
N SER A 760 -18.34 -5.98 13.67
CA SER A 760 -17.72 -6.82 12.63
C SER A 760 -16.28 -6.41 12.30
N ALA A 761 -15.94 -5.12 12.44
CA ALA A 761 -14.58 -4.62 12.26
C ALA A 761 -13.65 -5.01 13.42
N ASN A 762 -14.14 -4.98 14.66
CA ASN A 762 -13.38 -5.45 15.82
C ASN A 762 -13.16 -6.98 15.78
N ASP A 763 -14.18 -7.75 15.42
CA ASP A 763 -14.07 -9.21 15.26
C ASP A 763 -12.98 -9.58 14.22
N LEU A 764 -12.86 -8.79 13.15
CA LEU A 764 -11.82 -8.96 12.14
C LEU A 764 -10.42 -8.61 12.66
N LEU A 765 -10.28 -7.55 13.46
CA LEU A 765 -8.99 -7.18 14.06
C LEU A 765 -8.49 -8.24 15.03
N ASP A 766 -9.37 -8.79 15.86
CA ASP A 766 -9.06 -9.88 16.78
C ASP A 766 -8.63 -11.14 16.01
N LEU A 767 -9.36 -11.50 14.96
CA LEU A 767 -9.00 -12.63 14.08
C LEU A 767 -7.61 -12.45 13.44
N ILE A 768 -7.30 -11.26 12.92
CA ILE A 768 -5.98 -10.97 12.32
C ILE A 768 -4.88 -11.06 13.37
N GLY A 769 -5.11 -10.52 14.58
CA GLY A 769 -4.18 -10.63 15.70
C GLY A 769 -3.87 -12.08 16.06
N ASP A 770 -4.90 -12.90 16.19
CA ASP A 770 -4.78 -14.33 16.51
C ASP A 770 -4.01 -15.11 15.42
N ILE A 771 -4.23 -14.78 14.13
CA ILE A 771 -3.51 -15.38 12.99
C ILE A 771 -2.02 -15.03 13.02
N LEU A 772 -1.68 -13.79 13.38
CA LEU A 772 -0.29 -13.35 13.48
C LEU A 772 0.42 -14.01 14.66
N ASP A 773 -0.28 -14.17 15.79
CA ASP A 773 0.28 -14.86 16.95
C ASP A 773 0.51 -16.35 16.66
N ILE A 774 -0.43 -17.08 16.02
CA ILE A 774 -0.21 -18.50 15.66
C ILE A 774 0.97 -18.65 14.67
N ALA A 775 1.09 -17.78 13.67
CA ALA A 775 2.20 -17.82 12.71
C ALA A 775 3.56 -17.52 13.36
N ARG A 776 3.61 -16.64 14.37
CA ARG A 776 4.82 -16.35 15.15
C ARG A 776 5.20 -17.50 16.08
N ILE A 777 4.21 -18.19 16.67
CA ILE A 777 4.41 -19.37 17.52
C ILE A 777 4.93 -20.55 16.69
N GLU A 778 4.30 -20.89 15.57
CA GLU A 778 4.70 -22.02 14.71
C GLU A 778 6.09 -21.84 14.08
N SER A 779 6.46 -20.59 13.77
CA SER A 779 7.79 -20.28 13.23
C SER A 779 8.89 -20.17 14.29
N GLY A 780 8.55 -20.33 15.59
CA GLY A 780 9.47 -20.18 16.71
C GLY A 780 10.01 -18.75 16.89
N ARG A 781 9.36 -17.75 16.29
CA ARG A 781 9.80 -16.32 16.30
C ARG A 781 9.18 -15.51 17.43
N LEU A 782 8.25 -16.09 18.20
CA LEU A 782 7.67 -15.43 19.37
C LEU A 782 8.62 -15.55 20.57
N SER A 783 9.12 -14.42 21.07
CA SER A 783 9.94 -14.34 22.28
C SER A 783 9.14 -13.74 23.44
N LEU A 784 9.21 -14.34 24.62
CA LEU A 784 8.68 -13.75 25.85
C LEU A 784 9.61 -12.64 26.33
N ASN A 785 9.06 -11.57 26.89
CA ASN A 785 9.82 -10.49 27.51
C ASN A 785 9.44 -10.36 29.00
N PRO A 786 9.96 -11.22 29.89
CA PRO A 786 9.62 -11.18 31.31
C PRO A 786 10.13 -9.89 31.95
N GLU A 787 9.24 -9.16 32.63
CA GLU A 787 9.55 -7.95 33.40
C GLU A 787 8.97 -8.05 34.82
N ARG A 788 9.38 -7.14 35.71
CA ARG A 788 8.85 -7.08 37.08
C ARG A 788 7.40 -6.60 37.04
N ALA A 789 6.46 -7.41 37.51
CA ALA A 789 5.06 -7.02 37.61
C ALA A 789 4.37 -7.56 38.86
N ASN A 790 3.38 -6.82 39.38
CA ASN A 790 2.58 -7.23 40.53
C ASN A 790 1.35 -8.02 40.07
N LEU A 791 1.24 -9.29 40.48
CA LEU A 791 0.20 -10.21 40.01
C LEU A 791 -1.22 -9.71 40.32
N ARG A 792 -1.45 -9.19 41.53
CA ARG A 792 -2.75 -8.63 41.93
C ARG A 792 -3.16 -7.49 40.98
N GLN A 793 -2.27 -6.54 40.74
CA GLN A 793 -2.55 -5.40 39.86
C GLN A 793 -2.84 -5.85 38.42
N LEU A 794 -2.10 -6.85 37.90
CA LEU A 794 -2.34 -7.37 36.55
C LEU A 794 -3.75 -7.96 36.43
N VAL A 795 -4.16 -8.80 37.37
CA VAL A 795 -5.50 -9.43 37.35
C VAL A 795 -6.61 -8.41 37.55
N GLU A 796 -6.48 -7.51 38.53
CA GLU A 796 -7.44 -6.43 38.77
C GLU A 796 -7.58 -5.52 37.55
N SER A 797 -6.49 -5.26 36.81
CA SER A 797 -6.53 -4.45 35.58
C SER A 797 -7.34 -5.11 34.47
N VAL A 798 -7.23 -6.43 34.29
CA VAL A 798 -8.01 -7.17 33.29
C VAL A 798 -9.49 -7.19 33.67
N LEU A 799 -9.80 -7.50 34.93
CA LEU A 799 -11.19 -7.60 35.39
C LEU A 799 -11.94 -6.28 35.34
N ARG A 800 -11.24 -5.15 35.54
CA ARG A 800 -11.84 -3.81 35.41
C ARG A 800 -12.42 -3.57 34.01
N VAL A 801 -11.82 -4.12 32.97
CA VAL A 801 -12.31 -3.99 31.59
C VAL A 801 -13.61 -4.80 31.39
N PHE A 802 -13.69 -5.98 32.01
CA PHE A 802 -14.82 -6.90 31.83
C PHE A 802 -15.96 -6.71 32.83
N ASP A 803 -15.78 -5.95 33.91
CA ASP A 803 -16.83 -5.63 34.90
C ASP A 803 -18.05 -4.94 34.24
N GLY A 804 -17.81 -4.00 33.31
CA GLY A 804 -18.88 -3.35 32.56
C GLY A 804 -19.66 -4.31 31.66
N LEU A 805 -18.96 -5.20 30.96
CA LEU A 805 -19.57 -6.20 30.07
C LEU A 805 -20.37 -7.26 30.83
N ALA A 806 -19.83 -7.72 31.98
CA ALA A 806 -20.51 -8.66 32.85
C ALA A 806 -21.81 -8.06 33.43
N ARG A 807 -21.78 -6.78 33.87
CA ARG A 807 -22.98 -6.06 34.34
C ARG A 807 -24.03 -5.88 33.25
N GLN A 808 -23.61 -5.60 32.01
CA GLN A 808 -24.55 -5.48 30.88
C GLN A 808 -25.30 -6.79 30.61
N LYS A 809 -24.66 -7.94 30.88
CA LYS A 809 -25.26 -9.28 30.78
C LYS A 809 -25.87 -9.79 32.10
N ASP A 810 -25.90 -8.98 33.15
CA ASP A 810 -26.41 -9.36 34.48
C ASP A 810 -25.71 -10.61 35.08
N LEU A 811 -24.39 -10.71 34.87
CA LEU A 811 -23.53 -11.79 35.38
C LEU A 811 -22.76 -11.35 36.63
N ASP A 812 -22.69 -12.21 37.63
CA ASP A 812 -21.90 -11.98 38.84
C ASP A 812 -20.43 -12.38 38.62
N LEU A 813 -19.54 -11.38 38.58
CA LEU A 813 -18.10 -11.56 38.35
C LEU A 813 -17.35 -11.49 39.70
N VAL A 814 -16.90 -12.64 40.19
CA VAL A 814 -16.29 -12.79 41.52
C VAL A 814 -14.79 -13.07 41.41
N LEU A 815 -13.99 -12.30 42.16
CA LEU A 815 -12.54 -12.48 42.25
C LEU A 815 -12.14 -12.98 43.64
N GLU A 816 -11.41 -14.10 43.68
CA GLU A 816 -10.86 -14.71 44.90
C GLU A 816 -9.33 -14.71 44.83
N LEU A 817 -8.66 -14.00 45.74
CA LEU A 817 -7.20 -13.87 45.78
C LEU A 817 -6.65 -14.39 47.10
N ASP A 818 -5.64 -15.26 47.06
CA ASP A 818 -4.83 -15.60 48.23
C ASP A 818 -4.00 -14.35 48.68
N SER A 819 -3.84 -14.20 49.99
CA SER A 819 -3.00 -13.19 50.64
C SER A 819 -1.58 -13.07 50.07
N ARG A 820 -1.01 -14.19 49.60
CA ARG A 820 0.36 -14.28 49.04
C ARG A 820 0.49 -13.77 47.59
N ILE A 821 -0.62 -13.45 46.93
CA ILE A 821 -0.65 -12.99 45.52
C ILE A 821 -0.24 -11.51 45.38
N ASN A 822 -0.13 -10.77 46.49
CA ASN A 822 0.39 -9.40 46.49
C ASN A 822 1.93 -9.38 46.46
N ALA A 823 2.52 -10.01 45.45
CA ALA A 823 3.97 -10.10 45.26
C ALA A 823 4.36 -9.61 43.87
N ASP A 824 5.56 -9.05 43.78
CA ASP A 824 6.20 -8.75 42.50
C ASP A 824 6.84 -10.04 41.97
N VAL A 825 6.60 -10.34 40.70
CA VAL A 825 7.15 -11.53 40.03
C VAL A 825 7.77 -11.13 38.69
N LEU A 826 8.68 -11.96 38.20
CA LEU A 826 9.19 -11.85 36.84
C LEU A 826 8.24 -12.59 35.88
N ILE A 827 7.48 -11.85 35.08
CA ILE A 827 6.47 -12.39 34.14
C ILE A 827 6.33 -11.45 32.94
N ASP A 828 5.92 -11.96 31.78
CA ASP A 828 5.55 -11.11 30.63
C ASP A 828 4.10 -10.60 30.83
N PRO A 829 3.89 -9.31 31.16
CA PRO A 829 2.57 -8.82 31.55
C PRO A 829 1.61 -8.73 30.37
N LEU A 830 2.12 -8.50 29.15
CA LEU A 830 1.31 -8.42 27.95
C LEU A 830 0.73 -9.79 27.62
N ARG A 831 1.57 -10.82 27.61
CA ARG A 831 1.14 -12.20 27.30
C ARG A 831 0.28 -12.79 28.41
N PHE A 832 0.60 -12.49 29.67
CA PHE A 832 -0.24 -12.91 30.80
C PHE A 832 -1.65 -12.29 30.73
N LYS A 833 -1.76 -10.98 30.45
CA LYS A 833 -3.05 -10.32 30.25
C LYS A 833 -3.81 -10.91 29.07
N GLN A 834 -3.13 -11.23 27.97
CA GLN A 834 -3.74 -11.85 26.79
C GLN A 834 -4.39 -13.20 27.14
N ILE A 835 -3.69 -14.07 27.86
CA ILE A 835 -4.25 -15.35 28.31
C ILE A 835 -5.51 -15.10 29.16
N LEU A 836 -5.40 -14.24 30.18
CA LEU A 836 -6.50 -14.03 31.12
C LEU A 836 -7.72 -13.36 30.45
N SER A 837 -7.51 -12.37 29.59
CA SER A 837 -8.58 -11.71 28.83
C SER A 837 -9.32 -12.69 27.92
N ASN A 838 -8.61 -13.58 27.24
CA ASN A 838 -9.23 -14.60 26.38
C ASN A 838 -10.08 -15.60 27.19
N LEU A 839 -9.60 -16.03 28.36
CA LEU A 839 -10.36 -16.93 29.23
C LEU A 839 -11.60 -16.26 29.83
N VAL A 840 -11.48 -15.02 30.31
CA VAL A 840 -12.59 -14.26 30.92
C VAL A 840 -13.63 -13.85 29.87
N SER A 841 -13.19 -13.41 28.68
CA SER A 841 -14.08 -13.08 27.57
C SER A 841 -14.90 -14.31 27.14
N ASN A 842 -14.27 -15.48 27.03
CA ASN A 842 -14.98 -16.74 26.73
C ASN A 842 -15.99 -17.10 27.83
N ALA A 843 -15.63 -16.98 29.10
CA ALA A 843 -16.55 -17.23 30.22
C ALA A 843 -17.79 -16.32 30.16
N ILE A 844 -17.64 -15.03 29.86
CA ILE A 844 -18.74 -14.06 29.71
C ILE A 844 -19.56 -14.33 28.45
N LYS A 845 -18.91 -14.75 27.37
CA LYS A 845 -19.56 -15.04 26.10
C LYS A 845 -20.53 -16.22 26.22
N PHE A 846 -20.09 -17.31 26.85
CA PHE A 846 -20.81 -18.58 26.92
C PHE A 846 -21.64 -18.80 28.20
N THR A 847 -21.74 -17.77 29.04
CA THR A 847 -22.64 -17.74 30.20
C THR A 847 -23.79 -16.76 29.94
N PRO A 848 -25.01 -17.25 29.63
CA PRO A 848 -26.15 -16.36 29.41
C PRO A 848 -26.62 -15.69 30.70
N MET A 849 -26.63 -16.43 31.82
CA MET A 849 -27.01 -15.98 33.16
C MET A 849 -26.23 -16.79 34.20
N GLY A 850 -25.91 -16.18 35.35
CA GLY A 850 -25.21 -16.85 36.44
C GLY A 850 -23.96 -16.11 36.90
N ARG A 851 -22.88 -16.83 37.19
CA ARG A 851 -21.67 -16.26 37.79
C ARG A 851 -20.39 -16.78 37.15
N ILE A 852 -19.36 -15.94 37.18
CA ILE A 852 -18.01 -16.26 36.75
C ILE A 852 -17.08 -16.00 37.92
N ARG A 853 -16.29 -17.00 38.30
CA ARG A 853 -15.30 -16.92 39.37
C ARG A 853 -13.89 -16.98 38.82
N ILE A 854 -13.06 -16.04 39.23
CA ILE A 854 -11.62 -16.07 38.99
C ILE A 854 -10.91 -16.28 40.34
N GLY A 855 -10.20 -17.39 40.49
CA GLY A 855 -9.45 -17.74 41.69
C GLY A 855 -7.95 -17.74 41.42
N LEU A 856 -7.17 -17.09 42.29
CA LEU A 856 -5.71 -17.19 42.30
C LEU A 856 -5.23 -17.74 43.65
N GLN A 857 -4.55 -18.88 43.59
CA GLN A 857 -4.02 -19.57 44.77
C GLN A 857 -2.50 -19.74 44.63
N ALA A 858 -1.77 -19.45 45.71
CA ALA A 858 -0.35 -19.70 45.79
C ALA A 858 -0.11 -21.06 46.46
N ALA A 859 0.53 -22.01 45.78
CA ALA A 859 0.96 -23.26 46.40
C ALA A 859 2.31 -23.08 47.11
N GLU A 860 2.55 -23.85 48.18
CA GLU A 860 3.85 -23.86 48.86
C GLU A 860 4.92 -24.43 47.92
N SER A 861 6.01 -23.67 47.73
CA SER A 861 7.19 -24.13 46.99
C SER A 861 8.32 -24.45 47.97
N PRO A 862 9.14 -25.49 47.70
CA PRO A 862 10.37 -25.76 48.46
C PRO A 862 11.41 -24.63 48.34
N ASP A 863 11.33 -23.82 47.28
CA ASP A 863 12.24 -22.70 47.02
C ASP A 863 11.55 -21.36 47.35
N PRO A 864 12.05 -20.58 48.32
CA PRO A 864 11.47 -19.30 48.71
C PRO A 864 11.52 -18.23 47.60
N GLN A 865 12.31 -18.42 46.53
CA GLN A 865 12.34 -17.52 45.36
C GLN A 865 11.35 -17.92 44.25
N MET A 866 10.57 -19.00 44.43
CA MET A 866 9.65 -19.51 43.42
C MET A 866 8.22 -19.55 43.94
N LEU A 867 7.30 -18.94 43.20
CA LEU A 867 5.86 -18.94 43.44
C LEU A 867 5.18 -19.88 42.46
N HIS A 868 4.54 -20.92 42.99
CA HIS A 868 3.67 -21.80 42.22
C HIS A 868 2.27 -21.19 42.22
N LEU A 869 1.87 -20.64 41.07
CA LEU A 869 0.62 -19.94 40.89
C LEU A 869 -0.40 -20.85 40.22
N HIS A 870 -1.52 -21.09 40.89
CA HIS A 870 -2.70 -21.74 40.33
C HIS A 870 -3.79 -20.70 40.05
N ILE A 871 -4.19 -20.58 38.79
CA ILE A 871 -5.27 -19.68 38.37
C ILE A 871 -6.44 -20.50 37.86
N THR A 872 -7.63 -20.22 38.34
CA THR A 872 -8.85 -20.89 37.91
C THR A 872 -9.84 -19.86 37.38
N VAL A 873 -10.33 -20.02 36.16
CA VAL A 873 -11.46 -19.27 35.60
C VAL A 873 -12.62 -20.24 35.47
N GLN A 874 -13.68 -20.03 36.23
CA GLN A 874 -14.84 -20.90 36.27
C GLN A 874 -16.12 -20.13 35.94
N ASP A 875 -16.88 -20.64 34.98
CA ASP A 875 -18.22 -20.14 34.67
C ASP A 875 -19.32 -21.13 35.04
N SER A 876 -20.57 -20.66 35.03
CA SER A 876 -21.78 -21.47 35.22
C SER A 876 -22.60 -21.59 33.93
N GLY A 877 -21.96 -21.44 32.78
CA GLY A 877 -22.59 -21.37 31.47
C GLY A 877 -22.99 -22.72 30.90
N ILE A 878 -23.05 -22.79 29.57
CA ILE A 878 -23.61 -23.94 28.83
C ILE A 878 -22.81 -25.25 28.99
N GLY A 879 -21.56 -25.17 29.44
CA GLY A 879 -20.65 -26.31 29.50
C GLY A 879 -20.32 -26.90 28.13
N ILE A 880 -19.39 -27.85 28.11
CA ILE A 880 -18.77 -28.38 26.89
C ILE A 880 -18.82 -29.91 26.92
N SER A 881 -19.20 -30.53 25.80
CA SER A 881 -19.26 -32.00 25.69
C SER A 881 -17.86 -32.63 25.78
N SER A 882 -17.76 -33.88 26.23
CA SER A 882 -16.46 -34.58 26.32
C SER A 882 -15.78 -34.77 24.95
N GLU A 883 -16.56 -34.80 23.87
CA GLU A 883 -16.05 -34.87 22.50
C GLU A 883 -15.46 -33.53 22.05
N ASP A 884 -16.16 -32.42 22.31
CA ASP A 884 -15.66 -31.08 21.97
C ASP A 884 -14.42 -30.70 22.81
N GLN A 885 -14.37 -31.10 24.09
CA GLN A 885 -13.21 -30.85 24.96
C GLN A 885 -11.91 -31.42 24.41
N GLN A 886 -11.95 -32.57 23.73
CA GLN A 886 -10.76 -33.17 23.12
C GLN A 886 -10.26 -32.39 21.91
N ARG A 887 -11.15 -31.66 21.23
CA ARG A 887 -10.87 -30.95 19.97
C ARG A 887 -10.61 -29.46 20.17
N LEU A 888 -11.08 -28.83 21.25
CA LEU A 888 -11.00 -27.37 21.48
C LEU A 888 -9.58 -26.76 21.55
N PHE A 889 -8.55 -27.60 21.72
CA PHE A 889 -7.15 -27.16 21.65
C PHE A 889 -6.50 -27.41 20.29
N GLU A 890 -7.25 -27.92 19.30
CA GLU A 890 -6.85 -27.94 17.90
C GLU A 890 -7.15 -26.59 17.25
N PRO A 891 -6.28 -26.08 16.36
CA PRO A 891 -6.54 -24.84 15.64
C PRO A 891 -7.87 -24.89 14.89
N PHE A 892 -8.68 -23.82 14.99
CA PHE A 892 -9.99 -23.67 14.32
C PHE A 892 -11.09 -24.63 14.78
N ALA A 893 -10.88 -25.40 15.84
CA ALA A 893 -11.93 -26.21 16.41
C ALA A 893 -12.97 -25.32 17.12
N GLN A 894 -14.22 -25.47 16.73
CA GLN A 894 -15.38 -24.88 17.40
C GLN A 894 -16.26 -26.02 17.92
N ALA A 895 -16.88 -25.83 19.09
CA ALA A 895 -17.82 -26.81 19.64
C ALA A 895 -19.12 -26.83 18.82
N ASP A 896 -19.55 -28.01 18.36
CA ASP A 896 -20.77 -28.18 17.56
C ASP A 896 -22.01 -28.16 18.47
N ASN A 897 -22.44 -26.98 18.90
CA ASN A 897 -23.71 -26.80 19.59
C ASN A 897 -24.72 -26.04 18.73
N SER A 898 -25.88 -26.65 18.53
CA SER A 898 -27.00 -26.24 17.68
C SER A 898 -27.74 -24.99 18.19
N GLY A 899 -27.04 -23.85 18.30
CA GLY A 899 -27.59 -22.55 18.66
C GLY A 899 -26.91 -21.40 17.91
N GLN A 900 -27.67 -20.35 17.57
CA GLN A 900 -27.19 -19.16 16.86
C GLN A 900 -26.05 -18.41 17.56
N MET A 901 -25.83 -18.62 18.87
CA MET A 901 -24.75 -17.99 19.66
C MET A 901 -23.38 -18.69 19.54
N ALA A 902 -23.31 -19.92 19.00
CA ALA A 902 -22.06 -20.71 19.01
C ALA A 902 -21.10 -20.42 17.84
N ARG A 903 -21.52 -19.64 16.84
CA ARG A 903 -20.77 -19.44 15.57
C ARG A 903 -19.86 -18.20 15.50
N THR A 904 -19.60 -17.52 16.61
CA THR A 904 -18.99 -16.16 16.59
C THR A 904 -17.54 -16.10 17.05
N GLY A 905 -16.66 -17.06 16.73
CA GLY A 905 -15.24 -16.92 17.09
C GLY A 905 -14.29 -17.86 16.34
N ALA A 906 -13.08 -17.39 16.03
CA ALA A 906 -12.11 -18.06 15.16
C ALA A 906 -11.61 -19.45 15.61
N GLY A 907 -11.88 -19.86 16.87
CA GLY A 907 -11.35 -21.10 17.44
C GLY A 907 -9.84 -21.09 17.70
N LEU A 908 -9.20 -19.92 17.66
CA LEU A 908 -7.74 -19.77 17.82
C LEU A 908 -7.33 -19.39 19.26
N GLY A 909 -8.17 -18.63 19.98
CA GLY A 909 -7.80 -18.05 21.28
C GLY A 909 -7.36 -19.07 22.35
N LEU A 910 -8.00 -20.24 22.45
CA LEU A 910 -7.62 -21.27 23.44
C LEU A 910 -6.28 -21.96 23.08
N VAL A 911 -6.01 -22.14 21.79
CA VAL A 911 -4.74 -22.69 21.29
C VAL A 911 -3.59 -21.74 21.58
N ILE A 912 -3.82 -20.43 21.39
CA ILE A 912 -2.87 -19.37 21.73
C ILE A 912 -2.64 -19.35 23.25
N CYS A 913 -3.70 -19.41 24.07
CA CYS A 913 -3.57 -19.47 25.53
C CYS A 913 -2.72 -20.65 26.00
N ARG A 914 -2.96 -21.85 25.44
CA ARG A 914 -2.19 -23.05 25.77
C ARG A 914 -0.72 -22.90 25.37
N SER A 915 -0.47 -22.40 24.16
CA SER A 915 0.89 -22.21 23.63
C SER A 915 1.69 -21.17 24.43
N LEU A 916 1.08 -20.02 24.73
CA LEU A 916 1.71 -18.99 25.57
C LEU A 916 1.96 -19.49 26.99
N CYS A 917 1.01 -20.22 27.59
CA CYS A 917 1.19 -20.81 28.91
C CYS A 917 2.37 -21.81 28.94
N MET A 918 2.46 -22.69 27.94
CA MET A 918 3.58 -23.63 27.82
C MET A 918 4.92 -22.91 27.63
N MET A 919 4.95 -21.84 26.83
CA MET A 919 6.15 -21.01 26.67
C MET A 919 6.58 -20.31 27.97
N MET A 920 5.61 -19.95 28.82
CA MET A 920 5.86 -19.39 30.16
C MET A 920 6.25 -20.45 31.20
N GLY A 921 6.41 -21.72 30.81
CA GLY A 921 6.78 -22.82 31.69
C GLY A 921 5.61 -23.39 32.49
N GLY A 922 4.38 -23.17 32.04
CA GLY A 922 3.15 -23.62 32.69
C GLY A 922 2.35 -24.66 31.91
N ASP A 923 1.20 -25.02 32.47
CA ASP A 923 0.19 -25.85 31.83
C ASP A 923 -1.21 -25.23 31.91
N LEU A 924 -2.05 -25.58 30.95
CA LEU A 924 -3.45 -25.15 30.87
C LEU A 924 -4.33 -26.38 30.71
N SER A 925 -5.33 -26.52 31.57
CA SER A 925 -6.27 -27.64 31.60
C SER A 925 -7.71 -27.13 31.66
N LEU A 926 -8.64 -27.95 31.16
CA LEU A 926 -10.06 -27.63 31.08
C LEU A 926 -10.87 -28.82 31.61
N ASP A 927 -11.85 -28.51 32.46
CA ASP A 927 -12.84 -29.44 32.99
C ASP A 927 -14.22 -28.81 32.78
N SER A 928 -15.10 -29.51 32.07
CA SER A 928 -16.45 -29.02 31.83
C SER A 928 -17.44 -30.17 31.78
N THR A 929 -18.68 -29.86 32.16
CA THR A 929 -19.82 -30.76 31.99
C THR A 929 -20.97 -29.99 31.34
N PRO A 930 -21.61 -30.53 30.28
CA PRO A 930 -22.73 -29.85 29.64
C PRO A 930 -23.81 -29.44 30.64
N GLY A 931 -24.24 -28.18 30.59
CA GLY A 931 -25.25 -27.59 31.47
C GLY A 931 -24.76 -27.15 32.85
N HIS A 932 -23.49 -27.36 33.19
CA HIS A 932 -22.92 -27.07 34.52
C HIS A 932 -21.71 -26.11 34.49
N GLY A 933 -21.41 -25.53 33.32
CA GLY A 933 -20.34 -24.56 33.13
C GLY A 933 -18.97 -25.16 32.82
N THR A 934 -17.97 -24.29 32.67
CA THR A 934 -16.59 -24.66 32.35
C THR A 934 -15.64 -24.16 33.42
N ARG A 935 -14.65 -24.97 33.78
CA ARG A 935 -13.52 -24.60 34.62
C ARG A 935 -12.23 -24.74 33.83
N ILE A 936 -11.48 -23.66 33.71
CA ILE A 936 -10.15 -23.64 33.10
C ILE A 936 -9.14 -23.35 34.19
N SER A 937 -8.12 -24.21 34.28
CA SER A 937 -7.07 -24.12 35.29
C SER A 937 -5.72 -23.92 34.61
N MET A 938 -5.00 -22.88 35.02
CA MET A 938 -3.66 -22.54 34.56
C MET A 938 -2.67 -22.64 35.71
N ASN A 939 -1.57 -23.36 35.50
CA ASN A 939 -0.48 -23.49 36.45
C ASN A 939 0.75 -22.77 35.91
N LEU A 940 1.37 -21.91 36.71
CA LEU A 940 2.61 -21.21 36.37
C LEU A 940 3.61 -21.29 37.52
N VAL A 941 4.89 -21.35 37.18
CA VAL A 941 5.98 -21.24 38.15
C VAL A 941 6.71 -19.92 37.88
N LEU A 942 6.66 -19.01 38.84
CA LEU A 942 7.14 -17.63 38.68
C LEU A 942 8.23 -17.31 39.71
N THR A 943 9.26 -16.58 39.29
CA THR A 943 10.28 -16.09 40.22
C THR A 943 9.74 -14.89 41.00
N THR A 944 9.75 -14.97 42.33
CA THR A 944 9.36 -13.85 43.21
C THR A 944 10.50 -12.85 43.32
N LEU A 945 10.15 -11.58 43.37
CA LEU A 945 11.09 -10.48 43.48
C LEU A 945 10.91 -9.78 44.82
N GLU A 946 12.01 -9.33 45.42
CA GLU A 946 11.94 -8.55 46.66
C GLU A 946 11.09 -7.29 46.44
N PRO A 947 10.17 -6.96 47.36
CA PRO A 947 9.36 -5.75 47.28
C PRO A 947 10.24 -4.51 47.20
N LEU A 948 10.00 -3.64 46.21
CA LEU A 948 10.68 -2.34 46.15
C LEU A 948 10.30 -1.51 47.39
N THR A 949 11.29 -1.13 48.18
CA THR A 949 11.07 -0.32 49.39
C THR A 949 10.64 1.09 49.02
N GLY A 950 9.36 1.38 49.17
CA GLY A 950 8.82 2.73 49.36
C GLY A 950 8.73 3.63 48.13
N GLN A 951 7.64 3.50 47.38
CA GLN A 951 6.86 4.68 47.01
C GLN A 951 5.43 4.46 47.50
N PRO A 952 4.79 5.45 48.16
CA PRO A 952 3.40 5.33 48.52
C PRO A 952 2.61 5.15 47.22
N VAL A 953 1.91 4.03 47.08
CA VAL A 953 0.83 3.92 46.10
C VAL A 953 -0.14 5.04 46.47
N ALA A 954 -0.13 6.12 45.68
CA ALA A 954 -1.10 7.19 45.83
C ALA A 954 -2.48 6.55 45.81
N ALA A 955 -3.27 6.78 46.87
CA ALA A 955 -4.65 6.35 46.91
C ALA A 955 -5.35 6.79 45.61
N PRO A 956 -6.27 5.99 45.05
CA PRO A 956 -7.04 6.40 43.88
C PRO A 956 -7.58 7.81 44.15
N PRO A 957 -7.33 8.80 43.26
CA PRO A 957 -7.88 10.12 43.45
C PRO A 957 -9.38 9.96 43.64
N ALA A 958 -9.90 10.42 44.79
CA ALA A 958 -11.34 10.55 45.00
C ALA A 958 -11.92 11.23 43.76
N ALA A 959 -12.96 10.64 43.17
CA ALA A 959 -13.60 11.06 41.92
C ALA A 959 -13.50 12.58 41.72
N VAL A 960 -12.48 13.01 40.98
CA VAL A 960 -12.25 14.41 40.70
C VAL A 960 -13.37 14.78 39.76
N ALA A 961 -14.18 15.78 40.12
CA ALA A 961 -15.20 16.32 39.23
C ALA A 961 -14.55 16.56 37.87
N HIS A 962 -15.05 15.88 36.83
CA HIS A 962 -14.47 15.92 35.49
C HIS A 962 -14.37 17.38 35.03
N ARG A 963 -13.15 17.93 35.04
CA ARG A 963 -12.83 19.21 34.43
C ARG A 963 -12.76 18.99 32.92
N THR A 964 -13.49 19.77 32.16
CA THR A 964 -13.29 19.90 30.71
C THR A 964 -11.88 20.42 30.46
N LEU A 965 -11.04 19.60 29.82
CA LEU A 965 -9.68 19.97 29.41
C LEU A 965 -9.70 20.52 27.99
N ARG A 966 -8.81 21.47 27.67
CA ARG A 966 -8.47 21.83 26.29
C ARG A 966 -7.25 21.02 25.85
N ILE A 967 -7.43 20.16 24.86
CA ILE A 967 -6.43 19.19 24.41
C ILE A 967 -6.06 19.48 22.96
N LEU A 968 -4.77 19.46 22.63
CA LEU A 968 -4.27 19.60 21.26
C LEU A 968 -3.78 18.24 20.75
N ILE A 969 -4.37 17.73 19.67
CA ILE A 969 -3.93 16.51 18.99
C ILE A 969 -3.09 16.88 17.76
N VAL A 970 -1.92 16.27 17.61
CA VAL A 970 -1.00 16.44 16.50
C VAL A 970 -0.72 15.08 15.86
N ASP A 971 -1.31 14.79 14.71
CA ASP A 971 -1.16 13.50 14.02
C ASP A 971 -1.24 13.77 12.50
N ASP A 972 -0.45 13.09 11.68
CA ASP A 972 -0.41 13.33 10.22
C ASP A 972 -1.54 12.60 9.46
N HIS A 973 -2.18 11.62 10.10
CA HIS A 973 -3.28 10.87 9.56
C HIS A 973 -4.66 11.44 9.93
N PRO A 974 -5.46 11.93 8.96
CA PRO A 974 -6.75 12.60 9.24
C PRO A 974 -7.77 11.72 9.96
N ALA A 975 -7.77 10.40 9.73
CA ALA A 975 -8.67 9.48 10.42
C ALA A 975 -8.38 9.39 11.92
N ASN A 976 -7.09 9.33 12.31
CA ASN A 976 -6.65 9.28 13.71
C ASN A 976 -6.96 10.59 14.43
N ARG A 977 -6.64 11.73 13.80
CA ARG A 977 -6.98 13.07 14.32
C ARG A 977 -8.46 13.20 14.63
N LEU A 978 -9.30 12.89 13.64
CA LEU A 978 -10.76 13.00 13.75
C LEU A 978 -11.29 12.07 14.84
N LEU A 979 -10.83 10.82 14.89
CA LEU A 979 -11.25 9.84 15.88
C LEU A 979 -10.92 10.28 17.31
N LEU A 980 -9.66 10.67 17.57
CA LEU A 980 -9.21 11.13 18.88
C LEU A 980 -9.96 12.40 19.31
N CYS A 981 -10.20 13.33 18.38
CA CYS A 981 -10.96 14.55 18.64
C CYS A 981 -12.41 14.26 19.02
N GLN A 982 -13.07 13.33 18.31
CA GLN A 982 -14.44 12.90 18.60
C GLN A 982 -14.53 12.15 19.95
N GLN A 983 -13.56 11.28 20.26
CA GLN A 983 -13.51 10.56 21.54
C GLN A 983 -13.29 11.50 22.73
N LEU A 984 -12.36 12.45 22.62
CA LEU A 984 -12.14 13.45 23.67
C LEU A 984 -13.32 14.41 23.81
N GLY A 985 -13.97 14.77 22.68
CA GLY A 985 -15.24 15.49 22.68
C GLY A 985 -16.36 14.73 23.42
N PHE A 986 -16.49 13.42 23.17
CA PHE A 986 -17.44 12.55 23.86
C PHE A 986 -17.18 12.47 25.38
N LEU A 987 -15.91 12.51 25.80
CA LEU A 987 -15.50 12.56 27.21
C LEU A 987 -15.70 13.95 27.86
N GLY A 988 -16.26 14.91 27.13
CA GLY A 988 -16.55 16.26 27.63
C GLY A 988 -15.32 17.17 27.68
N HIS A 989 -14.31 16.90 26.84
CA HIS A 989 -13.13 17.74 26.66
C HIS A 989 -13.22 18.52 25.34
N HIS A 990 -12.60 19.69 25.31
CA HIS A 990 -12.43 20.44 24.07
C HIS A 990 -11.14 20.00 23.40
N CYS A 991 -11.24 19.63 22.14
CA CYS A 991 -10.11 19.11 21.41
C CYS A 991 -9.85 19.96 20.17
N GLU A 992 -8.59 20.32 19.96
CA GLU A 992 -8.10 20.97 18.75
C GLU A 992 -7.18 20.02 18.00
N MET A 993 -7.30 20.03 16.68
CA MET A 993 -6.52 19.17 15.80
C MET A 993 -5.44 20.00 15.08
N ALA A 994 -4.26 19.42 14.97
CA ALA A 994 -3.16 19.90 14.15
C ALA A 994 -2.64 18.75 13.28
N GLU A 995 -2.34 19.04 12.03
CA GLU A 995 -2.01 18.04 11.01
C GLU A 995 -0.53 17.70 10.95
N ASN A 996 0.31 18.44 11.69
CA ASN A 996 1.75 18.24 11.77
C ASN A 996 2.35 18.98 12.99
N GLY A 997 3.59 18.63 13.34
CA GLY A 997 4.31 19.18 14.49
C GLY A 997 4.43 20.71 14.48
N ALA A 998 4.55 21.34 13.31
CA ALA A 998 4.67 22.80 13.22
C ALA A 998 3.38 23.52 13.60
N GLN A 999 2.24 23.06 13.08
CA GLN A 999 0.92 23.60 13.44
C GLN A 999 0.58 23.31 14.90
N GLY A 1000 0.98 22.13 15.41
CA GLY A 1000 0.85 21.80 16.83
C GLY A 1000 1.64 22.77 17.71
N LEU A 1001 2.90 23.03 17.37
CA LEU A 1001 3.75 23.95 18.12
C LEU A 1001 3.25 25.40 18.08
N GLU A 1002 2.74 25.85 16.93
CA GLU A 1002 2.16 27.19 16.78
C GLU A 1002 0.92 27.34 17.65
N ARG A 1003 -0.03 26.42 17.57
CA ARG A 1003 -1.21 26.43 18.43
C ARG A 1003 -0.83 26.41 19.89
N TRP A 1004 0.09 25.53 20.29
CA TRP A 1004 0.54 25.43 21.67
C TRP A 1004 1.21 26.70 22.22
N LYS A 1005 1.84 27.50 21.36
CA LYS A 1005 2.38 28.82 21.74
C LYS A 1005 1.32 29.92 21.84
N THR A 1006 0.24 29.79 21.09
CA THR A 1006 -0.79 30.84 20.94
C THR A 1006 -1.92 30.66 21.93
N ASP A 1007 -2.22 29.41 22.27
CA ASP A 1007 -3.31 29.01 23.15
C ASP A 1007 -2.79 28.16 24.30
N THR A 1008 -3.49 28.23 25.43
CA THR A 1008 -3.18 27.40 26.59
C THR A 1008 -3.92 26.07 26.49
N PHE A 1009 -3.17 24.99 26.30
CA PHE A 1009 -3.70 23.62 26.35
C PHE A 1009 -3.35 22.98 27.68
N ASP A 1010 -4.29 22.21 28.21
CA ASP A 1010 -4.08 21.39 29.39
C ASP A 1010 -3.29 20.11 29.07
N LEU A 1011 -3.36 19.64 27.81
CA LEU A 1011 -2.67 18.44 27.32
C LEU A 1011 -2.37 18.58 25.82
N VAL A 1012 -1.20 18.12 25.39
CA VAL A 1012 -0.85 17.95 23.98
C VAL A 1012 -0.59 16.46 23.73
N VAL A 1013 -1.24 15.90 22.72
CA VAL A 1013 -1.10 14.51 22.28
C VAL A 1013 -0.50 14.55 20.88
N ALA A 1014 0.73 14.09 20.69
CA ALA A 1014 1.42 14.16 19.40
C ALA A 1014 1.94 12.78 18.98
N ASP A 1015 1.77 12.43 17.71
CA ASP A 1015 2.39 11.24 17.12
C ASP A 1015 3.91 11.44 17.00
N TRP A 1016 4.67 10.45 17.47
CA TRP A 1016 6.13 10.43 17.48
C TRP A 1016 6.73 10.44 16.07
N ASN A 1017 6.00 9.91 15.07
CA ASN A 1017 6.43 9.91 13.67
C ASN A 1017 5.94 11.11 12.86
N ALA A 1018 5.21 12.06 13.47
CA ALA A 1018 4.77 13.26 12.78
C ALA A 1018 5.99 14.06 12.31
N PRO A 1019 6.13 14.36 11.00
CA PRO A 1019 7.31 15.05 10.48
C PRO A 1019 7.46 16.45 11.11
N MET A 1020 8.65 16.72 11.66
CA MET A 1020 9.04 18.01 12.23
C MET A 1020 9.86 18.86 11.25
N ASN A 1021 9.66 20.19 11.34
CA ASN A 1021 10.60 21.19 10.85
C ASN A 1021 11.76 21.30 11.88
N PRO A 1022 13.06 21.32 11.52
CA PRO A 1022 14.19 20.94 12.38
C PRO A 1022 14.64 22.00 13.40
N LYS A 1023 13.75 22.80 13.98
CA LYS A 1023 14.15 23.95 14.82
C LYS A 1023 13.87 23.87 16.32
N TYR A 1024 13.18 22.86 16.85
CA TYR A 1024 12.96 22.77 18.30
C TYR A 1024 12.88 21.30 18.77
N PRO A 1025 13.68 20.85 19.75
CA PRO A 1025 13.39 19.62 20.49
C PRO A 1025 12.28 19.90 21.52
N ILE A 1026 11.45 18.89 21.78
CA ILE A 1026 10.45 18.87 22.86
C ILE A 1026 11.14 18.69 24.21
#